data_AF-A0A847HUS0-F1
#
_entry.id   AF-A0A847HUS0-F1
#
_cell.length_a   1.000
_cell.length_b   1.000
_cell.length_c   1.000
_cell.angle_alpha   90.00
_cell.angle_beta   90.00
_cell.angle_gamma   90.00
#
_symmetry.space_group_name_H-M   'P 1'
#
loop_
_entity.id
_entity.type
_entity.pdbx_description
1 polymer ?
#
loop_
_entity_poly.entity_id
_entity_poly.type
_entity_poly.pdbx_seq_one_letter_code
_entity_poly.pdbx_strand_id
1 'polypeptide(L)'
;LRERAAAHAARVRAAEEEVARLEALEPPVAPDVDPDAAREAEAAAGEAARVARAALAAAVAEESAARAAAERARAALAEVERASAAAESRRAALEAQAQQVEEQLAALAAEEDGALAARLEERAAAGAADLAAAEQALERGRARLQELHERQALTSAEAVARRRAAERQRAAFEARRGYAQGPRNALASGIDGVIGSVADLVRVPERFQEAIAGALGRRAEYVVVDRAETAQRVLEHVRRSGGFVTVLPLDLLRAPGGRGLGALAGQTGVLAAATEVIEHDPRFATLFEQLLGGTAIVEDLRAATALARRFDQRPRMVTLAGDTLEASGAMSGGKRSQQGTVLGAAADLEEAEAAAEEADAAARAAAEAFAACQAEVRALIERAQELGAASAAAARELAAARERWAGHARLVADLEARREQLAGERAELERQDAPDAGRLAALGGEAAEAEAALTAAAERLEAARTAESEARLAAAAAEQARAVAEERWRTYQEARERYRTSHQRAAELRMELGALGERGEELARESTEASAARDLAAGAVPAGLEAEEEALTRARAALREVEAGLATETQAQADRAQALEEVKLQAARREAALELAQEELAAFPPGVEELDLSERAARARLRDVEAELEALGPVNHRAATDLAEATERKENLEVEAVQATLAVTELEAALERIDRETSARLNAALARLKEAFGRHVRQLFGGDGKGGIEVEVEGARPVGVRIRLQPPGKQTQSLHLLSVGERTMGALAFLFALMGDEEDGGGLPVAVLDEVDAPLDEANIRRFCAFVSRLASQGTQFILITHQKATFEVADTLWGVTTEQGVSRVFSIRREEPAAAVAAAP
;
A
#
# COMPACT_ATOMS: atom_id res chain seq x y z
N LEU A 1 70.97 38.84 150.60
CA LEU A 1 71.87 39.99 150.33
C LEU A 1 73.34 39.57 150.18
N ARG A 2 73.96 38.85 151.12
CA ARG A 2 75.30 38.26 150.90
C ARG A 2 75.35 37.25 149.72
N GLU A 3 74.28 36.51 149.44
CA GLU A 3 74.18 35.67 148.23
C GLU A 3 74.05 36.47 146.91
N ARG A 4 73.51 37.69 146.96
CA ARG A 4 73.43 38.58 145.79
C ARG A 4 74.80 39.17 145.42
N ALA A 5 75.70 39.32 146.39
CA ALA A 5 77.07 39.77 146.14
C ALA A 5 77.94 38.67 145.50
N ALA A 6 77.71 37.39 145.82
CA ALA A 6 78.46 36.28 145.24
C ALA A 6 78.07 35.98 143.77
N ALA A 7 76.79 36.11 143.42
CA ALA A 7 76.31 35.96 142.02
C ALA A 7 76.84 37.05 141.08
N HIS A 8 77.17 38.22 141.61
CA HIS A 8 77.72 39.34 140.83
C HIS A 8 79.15 39.05 140.35
N ALA A 9 79.97 38.40 141.16
CA ALA A 9 81.37 38.08 140.82
C ALA A 9 81.51 36.97 139.75
N ALA A 10 80.53 36.08 139.62
CA ALA A 10 80.54 35.02 138.61
C ALA A 10 80.13 35.51 137.21
N ARG A 11 79.25 36.53 137.13
CA ARG A 11 78.80 37.14 135.87
C ARG A 11 79.90 37.92 135.13
N VAL A 12 80.82 38.52 135.87
CA VAL A 12 81.94 39.27 135.29
C VAL A 12 82.86 38.34 134.48
N ARG A 13 83.19 37.15 135.00
CA ARG A 13 84.09 36.21 134.32
C ARG A 13 83.51 35.59 133.03
N ALA A 14 82.21 35.28 132.99
CA ALA A 14 81.58 34.71 131.79
C ALA A 14 81.49 35.71 130.62
N ALA A 15 81.42 37.01 130.91
CA ALA A 15 81.36 38.06 129.89
C ALA A 15 82.73 38.29 129.19
N GLU A 16 83.85 38.04 129.89
CA GLU A 16 85.20 38.20 129.33
C GLU A 16 85.51 37.13 128.25
N GLU A 17 85.03 35.89 128.42
CA GLU A 17 85.29 34.79 127.48
C GLU A 17 84.54 34.93 126.13
N GLU A 18 83.31 35.47 126.14
CA GLU A 18 82.48 35.60 124.92
C GLU A 18 82.98 36.71 123.97
N VAL A 19 83.62 37.75 124.49
CA VAL A 19 84.23 38.82 123.67
C VAL A 19 85.32 38.27 122.77
N ALA A 20 86.18 37.39 123.29
CA ALA A 20 87.30 36.83 122.55
C ALA A 20 86.87 35.97 121.35
N ARG A 21 85.73 35.29 121.43
CA ARG A 21 85.21 34.44 120.34
C ARG A 21 84.69 35.25 119.15
N LEU A 22 84.06 36.39 119.41
CA LEU A 22 83.41 37.21 118.37
C LEU A 22 84.41 38.00 117.52
N GLU A 23 85.62 38.29 118.03
CA GLU A 23 86.66 39.06 117.31
C GLU A 23 87.46 38.23 116.28
N ALA A 24 87.30 36.90 116.24
CA ALA A 24 88.07 36.01 115.38
C ALA A 24 87.45 35.72 113.99
N LEU A 25 86.38 36.42 113.59
CA LEU A 25 85.69 36.22 112.30
C LEU A 25 86.32 37.03 111.15
N GLU A 26 86.35 36.48 109.93
CA GLU A 26 86.87 37.14 108.70
C GLU A 26 85.76 37.83 107.86
N PRO A 27 86.06 38.89 107.07
CA PRO A 27 85.09 39.60 106.24
C PRO A 27 84.79 38.89 104.89
N PRO A 28 83.52 38.91 104.40
CA PRO A 28 83.13 38.28 103.13
C PRO A 28 83.55 39.08 101.86
N VAL A 29 83.76 38.37 100.73
CA VAL A 29 84.19 38.92 99.41
C VAL A 29 82.98 39.19 98.49
N ALA A 30 83.00 40.29 97.74
CA ALA A 30 81.91 40.69 96.84
C ALA A 30 81.92 39.93 95.49
N PRO A 31 80.75 39.64 94.87
CA PRO A 31 80.67 39.02 93.53
C PRO A 31 81.11 39.94 92.38
N ASP A 32 81.64 39.37 91.29
CA ASP A 32 82.15 40.10 90.10
C ASP A 32 81.08 40.70 89.17
N VAL A 33 79.82 40.27 89.28
CA VAL A 33 78.74 40.70 88.36
C VAL A 33 77.84 41.71 89.06
N ASP A 34 77.68 42.89 88.45
CA ASP A 34 76.81 43.96 88.94
C ASP A 34 75.33 43.63 88.62
N PRO A 35 74.43 43.58 89.63
CA PRO A 35 73.02 43.25 89.44
C PRO A 35 72.26 44.34 88.68
N ASP A 36 72.71 45.60 88.70
CA ASP A 36 72.06 46.66 87.94
C ASP A 36 72.40 46.57 86.44
N ALA A 37 73.63 46.19 86.09
CA ALA A 37 74.01 45.90 84.70
C ALA A 37 73.23 44.70 84.11
N ALA A 38 72.95 43.67 84.93
CA ALA A 38 72.14 42.53 84.51
C ALA A 38 70.66 42.90 84.27
N ARG A 39 70.10 43.83 85.05
CA ARG A 39 68.74 44.36 84.84
C ARG A 39 68.61 45.18 83.56
N GLU A 40 69.61 46.01 83.25
CA GLU A 40 69.64 46.79 82.01
C GLU A 40 69.69 45.87 80.78
N ALA A 41 70.48 44.80 80.82
CA ALA A 41 70.56 43.82 79.75
C ALA A 41 69.23 43.05 79.54
N GLU A 42 68.52 42.67 80.61
CA GLU A 42 67.20 42.04 80.51
C GLU A 42 66.16 43.00 79.92
N ALA A 43 66.12 44.26 80.37
CA ALA A 43 65.21 45.26 79.84
C ALA A 43 65.43 45.50 78.33
N ALA A 44 66.69 45.58 77.89
CA ALA A 44 67.03 45.74 76.49
C ALA A 44 66.64 44.51 75.64
N ALA A 45 66.90 43.30 76.13
CA ALA A 45 66.53 42.06 75.43
C ALA A 45 65.00 41.84 75.39
N GLY A 46 64.30 42.19 76.47
CA GLY A 46 62.84 42.17 76.54
C GLY A 46 62.18 43.17 75.57
N GLU A 47 62.74 44.36 75.44
CA GLU A 47 62.27 45.35 74.46
C GLU A 47 62.50 44.88 73.02
N ALA A 48 63.68 44.31 72.71
CA ALA A 48 63.97 43.72 71.42
C ALA A 48 62.98 42.58 71.06
N ALA A 49 62.67 41.70 72.01
CA ALA A 49 61.67 40.64 71.82
C ALA A 49 60.26 41.20 71.58
N ARG A 50 59.88 42.28 72.26
CA ARG A 50 58.59 42.97 72.04
C ARG A 50 58.49 43.57 70.64
N VAL A 51 59.55 44.23 70.17
CA VAL A 51 59.64 44.80 68.82
C VAL A 51 59.58 43.70 67.76
N ALA A 52 60.35 42.61 67.92
CA ALA A 52 60.33 41.49 66.98
C ALA A 52 58.96 40.81 66.91
N ARG A 53 58.27 40.66 68.05
CA ARG A 53 56.89 40.13 68.09
C ARG A 53 55.88 41.04 67.39
N ALA A 54 56.02 42.36 67.51
CA ALA A 54 55.18 43.31 66.78
C ALA A 54 55.44 43.27 65.27
N ALA A 55 56.70 43.13 64.85
CA ALA A 55 57.08 42.96 63.45
C ALA A 55 56.52 41.65 62.86
N LEU A 56 56.55 40.55 63.62
CA LEU A 56 55.93 39.29 63.23
C LEU A 56 54.41 39.44 63.04
N ALA A 57 53.72 40.11 63.97
CA ALA A 57 52.28 40.35 63.85
C ALA A 57 51.93 41.19 62.60
N ALA A 58 52.74 42.20 62.27
CA ALA A 58 52.58 42.99 61.05
C ALA A 58 52.81 42.16 59.78
N ALA A 59 53.86 41.33 59.75
CA ALA A 59 54.14 40.45 58.61
C ALA A 59 53.06 39.38 58.39
N VAL A 60 52.45 38.85 59.46
CA VAL A 60 51.29 37.94 59.38
C VAL A 60 50.08 38.66 58.78
N ALA A 61 49.80 39.89 59.22
CA ALA A 61 48.71 40.68 58.66
C ALA A 61 48.92 40.98 57.18
N GLU A 62 50.15 41.32 56.78
CA GLU A 62 50.50 41.61 55.38
C GLU A 62 50.39 40.36 54.47
N GLU A 63 50.90 39.20 54.90
CA GLU A 63 50.76 37.94 54.15
C GLU A 63 49.30 37.54 53.98
N SER A 64 48.48 37.65 55.04
CA SER A 64 47.06 37.33 54.96
C SER A 64 46.30 38.26 53.99
N ALA A 65 46.64 39.55 53.97
CA ALA A 65 46.07 40.52 53.04
C ALA A 65 46.49 40.26 51.59
N ALA A 66 47.77 39.96 51.35
CA ALA A 66 48.30 39.61 50.04
C ALA A 66 47.70 38.29 49.52
N ARG A 67 47.51 37.30 50.41
CA ARG A 67 46.85 36.02 50.07
C ARG A 67 45.40 36.24 49.66
N ALA A 68 44.65 37.05 50.40
CA ALA A 68 43.28 37.39 50.05
C ALA A 68 43.16 38.22 48.76
N ALA A 69 44.17 39.02 48.41
CA ALA A 69 44.22 39.73 47.13
C ALA A 69 44.50 38.77 45.96
N ALA A 70 45.49 37.87 46.10
CA ALA A 70 45.84 36.87 45.08
C ALA A 70 44.67 35.90 44.80
N GLU A 71 44.00 35.39 45.84
CA GLU A 71 42.82 34.53 45.68
C GLU A 71 41.67 35.25 44.95
N ARG A 72 41.42 36.53 45.26
CA ARG A 72 40.40 37.33 44.56
C ARG A 72 40.75 37.56 43.09
N ALA A 73 41.99 37.92 42.79
CA ALA A 73 42.44 38.15 41.41
C ALA A 73 42.39 36.86 40.57
N ARG A 74 42.83 35.73 41.14
CA ARG A 74 42.72 34.40 40.50
C ARG A 74 41.27 34.00 40.25
N ALA A 75 40.38 34.21 41.22
CA ALA A 75 38.96 33.88 41.08
C ALA A 75 38.31 34.70 39.96
N ALA A 76 38.61 36.01 39.89
CA ALA A 76 38.11 36.90 38.84
C ALA A 76 38.63 36.52 37.45
N LEU A 77 39.92 36.19 37.32
CA LEU A 77 40.51 35.72 36.06
C LEU A 77 39.86 34.40 35.61
N ALA A 78 39.76 33.42 36.50
CA ALA A 78 39.19 32.11 36.20
C ALA A 78 37.69 32.18 35.82
N GLU A 79 36.94 33.18 36.32
CA GLU A 79 35.55 33.41 35.93
C GLU A 79 35.46 33.91 34.48
N VAL A 80 36.28 34.89 34.10
CA VAL A 80 36.30 35.44 32.73
C VAL A 80 36.85 34.44 31.72
N GLU A 81 37.88 33.66 32.07
CA GLU A 81 38.40 32.57 31.23
C GLU A 81 37.33 31.51 30.93
N ARG A 82 36.55 31.12 31.96
CA ARG A 82 35.44 30.18 31.79
C ARG A 82 34.33 30.74 30.91
N ALA A 83 33.99 32.02 31.07
CA ALA A 83 33.00 32.68 30.22
C ALA A 83 33.47 32.76 28.75
N SER A 84 34.73 33.14 28.51
CA SER A 84 35.32 33.21 27.18
C SER A 84 35.38 31.84 26.50
N ALA A 85 35.81 30.80 27.20
CA ALA A 85 35.84 29.44 26.67
C ALA A 85 34.44 28.89 26.34
N ALA A 86 33.43 29.23 27.17
CA ALA A 86 32.05 28.85 26.91
C ALA A 86 31.48 29.57 25.66
N ALA A 87 31.78 30.85 25.48
CA ALA A 87 31.42 31.63 24.30
C ALA A 87 32.05 31.07 23.02
N GLU A 88 33.35 30.77 23.04
CA GLU A 88 34.06 30.16 21.91
C GLU A 88 33.48 28.79 21.54
N SER A 89 33.24 27.93 22.54
CA SER A 89 32.62 26.62 22.31
C SER A 89 31.22 26.76 21.71
N ARG A 90 30.44 27.75 22.14
CA ARG A 90 29.10 28.03 21.61
C ARG A 90 29.15 28.55 20.17
N ARG A 91 30.11 29.42 19.85
CA ARG A 91 30.34 29.91 18.49
C ARG A 91 30.70 28.76 17.54
N ALA A 92 31.63 27.90 17.94
CA ALA A 92 32.02 26.72 17.16
C ALA A 92 30.84 25.77 16.92
N ALA A 93 29.98 25.56 17.93
CA ALA A 93 28.78 24.73 17.79
C ALA A 93 27.76 25.33 16.79
N LEU A 94 27.53 26.65 16.84
CA LEU A 94 26.64 27.33 15.89
C LEU A 94 27.20 27.31 14.46
N GLU A 95 28.52 27.44 14.29
CA GLU A 95 29.18 27.31 12.98
C GLU A 95 29.04 25.91 12.39
N ALA A 96 29.23 24.86 13.19
CA ALA A 96 29.03 23.48 12.75
C ALA A 96 27.57 23.24 12.32
N GLN A 97 26.59 23.74 13.10
CA GLN A 97 25.18 23.64 12.73
C GLN A 97 24.86 24.40 11.44
N ALA A 98 25.44 25.58 11.24
CA ALA A 98 25.24 26.36 10.01
C ALA A 98 25.83 25.64 8.78
N GLN A 99 27.02 25.04 8.91
CA GLN A 99 27.61 24.23 7.84
C GLN A 99 26.75 23.02 7.50
N GLN A 100 26.22 22.31 8.50
CA GLN A 100 25.34 21.17 8.28
C GLN A 100 24.06 21.57 7.52
N VAL A 101 23.46 22.71 7.85
CA VAL A 101 22.27 23.22 7.15
C VAL A 101 22.60 23.59 5.70
N GLU A 102 23.74 24.23 5.44
CA GLU A 102 24.19 24.55 4.07
C GLU A 102 24.46 23.29 3.24
N GLU A 103 25.07 22.26 3.81
CA GLU A 103 25.26 20.96 3.14
C GLU A 103 23.93 20.30 2.79
N GLN A 104 22.95 20.34 3.70
CA GLN A 104 21.61 19.82 3.47
C GLN A 104 20.88 20.58 2.36
N LEU A 105 20.96 21.92 2.36
CA LEU A 105 20.39 22.76 1.30
C LEU A 105 21.05 22.48 -0.06
N ALA A 106 22.38 22.31 -0.10
CA ALA A 106 23.10 21.98 -1.33
C ALA A 106 22.73 20.59 -1.88
N ALA A 107 22.55 19.60 -1.00
CA ALA A 107 22.10 18.26 -1.39
C ALA A 107 20.68 18.29 -1.97
N LEU A 108 19.78 19.03 -1.33
CA LEU A 108 18.40 19.21 -1.79
C LEU A 108 18.34 19.96 -3.14
N ALA A 109 19.12 21.03 -3.31
CA ALA A 109 19.18 21.78 -4.57
C ALA A 109 19.66 20.94 -5.78
N ALA A 110 20.36 19.82 -5.54
CA ALA A 110 20.81 18.91 -6.59
C ALA A 110 19.71 17.92 -7.06
N GLU A 111 18.58 17.80 -6.34
CA GLU A 111 17.47 16.95 -6.75
C GLU A 111 16.62 17.64 -7.84
N GLU A 112 16.45 16.97 -8.99
CA GLU A 112 15.68 17.50 -10.14
C GLU A 112 14.16 17.22 -10.02
N ASP A 113 13.61 17.18 -8.81
CA ASP A 113 12.21 16.78 -8.56
C ASP A 113 11.18 17.69 -9.25
N GLY A 114 11.48 18.99 -9.33
CA GLY A 114 10.63 19.96 -10.05
C GLY A 114 10.59 19.73 -11.56
N ALA A 115 11.74 19.38 -12.17
CA ALA A 115 11.81 19.09 -13.61
C ALA A 115 11.13 17.76 -13.95
N LEU A 116 11.23 16.77 -13.06
CA LEU A 116 10.51 15.51 -13.17
C LEU A 116 8.99 15.72 -13.09
N ALA A 117 8.52 16.52 -12.12
CA ALA A 117 7.09 16.84 -11.98
C ALA A 117 6.53 17.52 -13.25
N ALA A 118 7.28 18.45 -13.86
CA ALA A 118 6.88 19.12 -15.09
C ALA A 118 6.76 18.14 -16.29
N ARG A 119 7.72 17.23 -16.46
CA ARG A 119 7.66 16.19 -17.53
C ARG A 119 6.49 15.22 -17.33
N LEU A 120 6.22 14.84 -16.08
CA LEU A 120 5.09 13.97 -15.75
C LEU A 120 3.75 14.69 -15.95
N GLU A 121 3.71 16.01 -15.76
CA GLU A 121 2.54 16.83 -16.03
C GLU A 121 2.20 16.86 -17.52
N GLU A 122 3.20 17.06 -18.39
CA GLU A 122 3.02 16.96 -19.84
C GLU A 122 2.54 15.56 -20.26
N ARG A 123 3.14 14.49 -19.71
CA ARG A 123 2.72 13.10 -20.00
C ARG A 123 1.30 12.81 -19.53
N ALA A 124 0.91 13.29 -18.35
CA ALA A 124 -0.45 13.12 -17.83
C ALA A 124 -1.48 13.90 -18.67
N ALA A 125 -1.14 15.12 -19.10
CA ALA A 125 -1.98 15.92 -19.99
C ALA A 125 -2.16 15.26 -21.35
N ALA A 126 -1.08 14.73 -21.94
CA ALA A 126 -1.14 13.99 -23.20
C ALA A 126 -2.01 12.72 -23.07
N GLY A 127 -1.81 11.93 -22.01
CA GLY A 127 -2.61 10.73 -21.76
C GLY A 127 -4.10 11.02 -21.54
N ALA A 128 -4.43 12.13 -20.86
CA ALA A 128 -5.81 12.57 -20.70
C ALA A 128 -6.43 13.01 -22.03
N ALA A 129 -5.68 13.69 -22.89
CA ALA A 129 -6.13 14.09 -24.22
C ALA A 129 -6.39 12.88 -25.13
N ASP A 130 -5.50 11.88 -25.10
CA ASP A 130 -5.66 10.63 -25.87
C ASP A 130 -6.88 9.84 -25.40
N LEU A 131 -7.11 9.76 -24.08
CA LEU A 131 -8.31 9.13 -23.52
C LEU A 131 -9.59 9.83 -23.98
N ALA A 132 -9.64 11.16 -23.86
CA ALA A 132 -10.80 11.94 -24.30
C ALA A 132 -11.08 11.76 -25.81
N ALA A 133 -10.04 11.69 -26.64
CA ALA A 133 -10.19 11.41 -28.06
C ALA A 133 -10.74 10.00 -28.33
N ALA A 134 -10.29 8.99 -27.57
CA ALA A 134 -10.78 7.62 -27.67
C ALA A 134 -12.24 7.49 -27.20
N GLU A 135 -12.61 8.17 -26.12
CA GLU A 135 -14.00 8.21 -25.61
C GLU A 135 -14.94 8.87 -26.62
N GLN A 136 -14.53 9.99 -27.25
CA GLN A 136 -15.31 10.60 -28.33
C GLN A 136 -15.44 9.69 -29.55
N ALA A 137 -14.37 8.96 -29.92
CA ALA A 137 -14.44 7.98 -31.00
C ALA A 137 -15.39 6.82 -30.67
N LEU A 138 -15.38 6.35 -29.43
CA LEU A 138 -16.29 5.33 -28.93
C LEU A 138 -17.74 5.79 -28.96
N GLU A 139 -18.02 7.03 -28.54
CA GLU A 139 -19.36 7.61 -28.57
C GLU A 139 -19.89 7.71 -30.01
N ARG A 140 -19.07 8.20 -30.96
CA ARG A 140 -19.41 8.21 -32.39
C ARG A 140 -19.62 6.81 -32.94
N GLY A 141 -18.79 5.86 -32.53
CA GLY A 141 -18.90 4.44 -32.91
C GLY A 141 -20.22 3.81 -32.42
N ARG A 142 -20.60 4.07 -31.17
CA ARG A 142 -21.88 3.61 -30.58
C ARG A 142 -23.09 4.17 -31.33
N ALA A 143 -23.06 5.46 -31.66
CA ALA A 143 -24.13 6.09 -32.44
C ALA A 143 -24.27 5.45 -33.84
N ARG A 144 -23.14 5.24 -34.54
CA ARG A 144 -23.11 4.56 -35.84
C ARG A 144 -23.60 3.11 -35.76
N LEU A 145 -23.23 2.39 -34.70
CA LEU A 145 -23.67 1.02 -34.48
C LEU A 145 -25.19 0.94 -34.31
N GLN A 146 -25.79 1.89 -33.60
CA GLN A 146 -27.24 1.97 -33.44
C GLN A 146 -27.95 2.25 -34.78
N GLU A 147 -27.45 3.20 -35.57
CA GLU A 147 -27.99 3.49 -36.91
C GLU A 147 -27.94 2.25 -37.83
N LEU A 148 -26.81 1.53 -37.82
CA LEU A 148 -26.65 0.31 -38.60
C LEU A 148 -27.54 -0.84 -38.09
N HIS A 149 -27.79 -0.93 -36.79
CA HIS A 149 -28.70 -1.91 -36.22
C HIS A 149 -30.14 -1.69 -36.71
N GLU A 150 -30.60 -0.44 -36.67
CA GLU A 150 -31.92 -0.07 -37.18
C GLU A 150 -32.04 -0.36 -38.68
N ARG A 151 -31.00 -0.02 -39.47
CA ARG A 151 -30.95 -0.31 -40.90
C ARG A 151 -30.95 -1.82 -41.18
N GLN A 152 -30.21 -2.62 -40.41
CA GLN A 152 -30.20 -4.07 -40.53
C GLN A 152 -31.59 -4.66 -40.22
N ALA A 153 -32.26 -4.19 -39.18
CA ALA A 153 -33.60 -4.64 -38.82
C ALA A 153 -34.62 -4.34 -39.92
N LEU A 154 -34.60 -3.12 -40.48
CA LEU A 154 -35.49 -2.71 -41.57
C LEU A 154 -35.25 -3.54 -42.84
N THR A 155 -34.01 -3.62 -43.31
CA THR A 155 -33.67 -4.37 -44.54
C THR A 155 -33.94 -5.87 -44.39
N SER A 156 -33.70 -6.45 -43.21
CA SER A 156 -34.05 -7.85 -42.91
C SER A 156 -35.56 -8.09 -42.93
N ALA A 157 -36.36 -7.18 -42.35
CA ALA A 157 -37.81 -7.28 -42.39
C ALA A 157 -38.36 -7.15 -43.82
N GLU A 158 -37.81 -6.24 -44.63
CA GLU A 158 -38.14 -6.10 -46.05
C GLU A 158 -37.80 -7.35 -46.85
N ALA A 159 -36.62 -7.93 -46.63
CA ALA A 159 -36.19 -9.19 -47.25
C ALA A 159 -37.15 -10.34 -46.94
N VAL A 160 -37.55 -10.51 -45.67
CA VAL A 160 -38.56 -11.51 -45.27
C VAL A 160 -39.91 -11.26 -45.94
N ALA A 161 -40.35 -10.00 -46.01
CA ALA A 161 -41.62 -9.64 -46.63
C ALA A 161 -41.62 -9.93 -48.14
N ARG A 162 -40.55 -9.56 -48.86
CA ARG A 162 -40.38 -9.81 -50.30
C ARG A 162 -40.29 -11.29 -50.62
N ARG A 163 -39.55 -12.06 -49.82
CA ARG A 163 -39.47 -13.53 -49.94
C ARG A 163 -40.84 -14.19 -49.81
N ARG A 164 -41.60 -13.83 -48.77
CA ARG A 164 -42.98 -14.32 -48.59
C ARG A 164 -43.90 -13.90 -49.73
N ALA A 165 -43.69 -12.72 -50.32
CA ALA A 165 -44.45 -12.28 -51.48
C ALA A 165 -44.14 -13.12 -52.73
N ALA A 166 -42.85 -13.38 -53.00
CA ALA A 166 -42.41 -14.26 -54.08
C ALA A 166 -42.95 -15.68 -53.90
N GLU A 167 -42.87 -16.26 -52.69
CA GLU A 167 -43.44 -17.58 -52.39
C GLU A 167 -44.95 -17.64 -52.64
N ARG A 168 -45.70 -16.60 -52.26
CA ARG A 168 -47.14 -16.51 -52.55
C ARG A 168 -47.41 -16.44 -54.05
N GLN A 169 -46.64 -15.66 -54.81
CA GLN A 169 -46.79 -15.57 -56.26
C GLN A 169 -46.43 -16.90 -56.93
N ARG A 170 -45.42 -17.60 -56.43
CA ARG A 170 -45.02 -18.92 -56.92
C ARG A 170 -46.13 -19.94 -56.74
N ALA A 171 -46.70 -20.02 -55.53
CA ALA A 171 -47.84 -20.89 -55.24
C ALA A 171 -49.08 -20.53 -56.11
N ALA A 172 -49.34 -19.24 -56.33
CA ALA A 172 -50.42 -18.78 -57.19
C ALA A 172 -50.20 -19.13 -58.67
N PHE A 173 -48.97 -18.99 -59.17
CA PHE A 173 -48.57 -19.35 -60.53
C PHE A 173 -48.77 -20.86 -60.78
N GLU A 174 -48.33 -21.70 -59.86
CA GLU A 174 -48.52 -23.16 -59.94
C GLU A 174 -50.00 -23.57 -59.91
N ALA A 175 -50.81 -22.90 -59.07
CA ALA A 175 -52.25 -23.15 -58.98
C ALA A 175 -53.03 -22.72 -60.23
N ARG A 176 -52.68 -21.58 -60.86
CA ARG A 176 -53.30 -21.09 -62.10
C ARG A 176 -53.04 -21.99 -63.30
N ARG A 177 -51.95 -22.75 -63.29
CA ARG A 177 -51.51 -23.51 -64.47
C ARG A 177 -52.48 -24.56 -64.97
N GLY A 178 -53.46 -25.05 -64.19
CA GLY A 178 -54.75 -25.57 -64.67
C GLY A 178 -54.85 -26.61 -65.81
N TYR A 179 -53.74 -27.06 -66.44
CA TYR A 179 -53.82 -27.70 -67.74
C TYR A 179 -54.56 -29.03 -67.69
N ALA A 180 -55.12 -29.43 -68.82
CA ALA A 180 -55.58 -30.80 -68.98
C ALA A 180 -54.45 -31.81 -68.67
N GLN A 181 -54.82 -33.04 -68.31
CA GLN A 181 -53.88 -34.09 -67.91
C GLN A 181 -52.77 -34.33 -68.96
N GLY A 182 -53.06 -34.14 -70.26
CA GLY A 182 -52.11 -34.32 -71.35
C GLY A 182 -50.95 -33.30 -71.37
N PRO A 183 -51.22 -31.98 -71.51
CA PRO A 183 -50.18 -30.96 -71.47
C PRO A 183 -49.36 -30.97 -70.17
N ARG A 184 -49.97 -31.23 -69.00
CA ARG A 184 -49.25 -31.41 -67.72
C ARG A 184 -48.22 -32.53 -67.80
N ASN A 185 -48.64 -33.71 -68.26
CA ASN A 185 -47.75 -34.87 -68.38
C ASN A 185 -46.66 -34.66 -69.44
N ALA A 186 -46.94 -33.89 -70.50
CA ALA A 186 -45.95 -33.53 -71.50
C ALA A 186 -44.86 -32.59 -70.94
N LEU A 187 -45.27 -31.53 -70.22
CA LEU A 187 -44.33 -30.56 -69.62
C LEU A 187 -43.51 -31.18 -68.48
N ALA A 188 -44.09 -32.13 -67.74
CA ALA A 188 -43.41 -32.86 -66.66
C ALA A 188 -42.59 -34.08 -67.15
N SER A 189 -42.48 -34.30 -68.46
CA SER A 189 -41.88 -35.53 -69.01
C SER A 189 -40.36 -35.63 -68.85
N GLY A 190 -39.66 -34.51 -68.57
CA GLY A 190 -38.20 -34.45 -68.49
C GLY A 190 -37.49 -34.78 -69.83
N ILE A 191 -38.22 -34.75 -70.94
CA ILE A 191 -37.66 -35.01 -72.28
C ILE A 191 -36.92 -33.77 -72.78
N ASP A 192 -35.61 -33.91 -73.02
CA ASP A 192 -34.82 -32.88 -73.70
C ASP A 192 -35.42 -32.53 -75.08
N GLY A 193 -35.58 -31.23 -75.32
CA GLY A 193 -36.22 -30.66 -76.51
C GLY A 193 -37.65 -30.13 -76.30
N VAL A 194 -38.25 -30.36 -75.12
CA VAL A 194 -39.52 -29.72 -74.73
C VAL A 194 -39.25 -28.28 -74.29
N ILE A 195 -39.87 -27.32 -74.95
CA ILE A 195 -39.60 -25.88 -74.75
C ILE A 195 -40.58 -25.29 -73.71
N GLY A 196 -41.87 -25.56 -73.84
CA GLY A 196 -42.91 -24.99 -72.96
C GLY A 196 -44.29 -25.04 -73.58
N SER A 197 -45.32 -24.53 -72.90
CA SER A 197 -46.64 -24.33 -73.54
C SER A 197 -46.69 -23.01 -74.30
N VAL A 198 -47.59 -22.90 -75.28
CA VAL A 198 -47.79 -21.62 -76.02
C VAL A 198 -48.09 -20.46 -75.08
N ALA A 199 -48.80 -20.69 -73.96
CA ALA A 199 -49.09 -19.66 -72.96
C ALA A 199 -47.83 -19.18 -72.21
N ASP A 200 -46.82 -20.04 -72.03
CA ASP A 200 -45.55 -19.67 -71.37
C ASP A 200 -44.63 -18.85 -72.29
N LEU A 201 -44.85 -18.90 -73.60
CA LEU A 201 -43.95 -18.36 -74.62
C LEU A 201 -44.37 -16.98 -75.15
N VAL A 202 -45.40 -16.36 -74.55
CA VAL A 202 -45.95 -15.08 -74.99
C VAL A 202 -46.31 -14.17 -73.83
N ARG A 203 -45.92 -12.91 -73.92
CA ARG A 203 -46.30 -11.85 -73.00
C ARG A 203 -47.33 -10.95 -73.67
N VAL A 204 -48.39 -10.61 -72.93
CA VAL A 204 -49.54 -9.86 -73.46
C VAL A 204 -49.90 -8.74 -72.50
N PRO A 205 -50.07 -7.49 -72.97
CA PRO A 205 -50.54 -6.38 -72.14
C PRO A 205 -51.91 -6.67 -71.52
N GLU A 206 -52.13 -6.24 -70.28
CA GLU A 206 -53.32 -6.54 -69.46
C GLU A 206 -54.64 -6.28 -70.21
N ARG A 207 -54.73 -5.15 -70.93
CA ARG A 207 -55.89 -4.76 -71.74
C ARG A 207 -56.32 -5.83 -72.76
N PHE A 208 -55.38 -6.63 -73.25
CA PHE A 208 -55.60 -7.59 -74.34
C PHE A 208 -55.48 -9.05 -73.90
N GLN A 209 -55.25 -9.33 -72.62
CA GLN A 209 -55.09 -10.69 -72.11
C GLN A 209 -56.32 -11.57 -72.39
N GLU A 210 -57.54 -11.07 -72.13
CA GLU A 210 -58.79 -11.80 -72.42
C GLU A 210 -59.00 -12.00 -73.93
N ALA A 211 -58.65 -11.00 -74.74
CA ALA A 211 -58.73 -11.10 -76.19
C ALA A 211 -57.79 -12.17 -76.75
N ILE A 212 -56.52 -12.18 -76.30
CA ILE A 212 -55.53 -13.17 -76.75
C ILE A 212 -55.83 -14.56 -76.16
N ALA A 213 -56.29 -14.66 -74.91
CA ALA A 213 -56.75 -15.91 -74.32
C ALA A 213 -57.98 -16.48 -75.05
N GLY A 214 -58.90 -15.62 -75.48
CA GLY A 214 -60.01 -15.96 -76.36
C GLY A 214 -59.53 -16.49 -77.71
N ALA A 215 -58.61 -15.76 -78.34
CA ALA A 215 -58.04 -16.09 -79.65
C ALA A 215 -57.19 -17.36 -79.65
N LEU A 216 -56.43 -17.65 -78.59
CA LEU A 216 -55.68 -18.90 -78.48
C LEU A 216 -56.60 -20.05 -78.07
N GLY A 217 -57.56 -19.81 -77.17
CA GLY A 217 -58.41 -20.85 -76.62
C GLY A 217 -57.58 -22.02 -76.09
N ARG A 218 -57.96 -23.26 -76.45
CA ARG A 218 -57.19 -24.47 -76.06
C ARG A 218 -55.78 -24.55 -76.70
N ARG A 219 -55.49 -23.73 -77.73
CA ARG A 219 -54.17 -23.69 -78.36
C ARG A 219 -53.12 -23.09 -77.43
N ALA A 220 -53.53 -22.34 -76.40
CA ALA A 220 -52.65 -21.85 -75.35
C ALA A 220 -51.96 -22.99 -74.57
N GLU A 221 -52.60 -24.17 -74.50
CA GLU A 221 -52.07 -25.35 -73.81
C GLU A 221 -51.20 -26.25 -74.73
N TYR A 222 -51.01 -25.88 -76.00
CA TYR A 222 -50.20 -26.68 -76.91
C TYR A 222 -48.74 -26.66 -76.46
N VAL A 223 -48.08 -27.81 -76.50
CA VAL A 223 -46.69 -27.95 -76.06
C VAL A 223 -45.76 -27.76 -77.24
N VAL A 224 -44.84 -26.81 -77.16
CA VAL A 224 -43.88 -26.51 -78.20
C VAL A 224 -42.61 -27.32 -77.95
N VAL A 225 -42.08 -27.92 -79.00
CA VAL A 225 -40.85 -28.71 -78.98
C VAL A 225 -39.92 -28.28 -80.12
N ASP A 226 -38.63 -28.54 -79.95
CA ASP A 226 -37.60 -28.15 -80.91
C ASP A 226 -37.74 -28.84 -82.28
N ARG A 227 -38.01 -30.17 -82.29
CA ARG A 227 -38.07 -30.99 -83.52
C ARG A 227 -39.16 -32.05 -83.52
N ALA A 228 -39.47 -32.58 -84.71
CA ALA A 228 -40.48 -33.62 -84.90
C ALA A 228 -40.19 -34.91 -84.11
N GLU A 229 -38.92 -35.31 -83.96
CA GLU A 229 -38.54 -36.51 -83.19
C GLU A 229 -38.88 -36.36 -81.70
N THR A 230 -38.64 -35.18 -81.14
CA THR A 230 -39.01 -34.84 -79.76
C THR A 230 -40.52 -34.92 -79.58
N ALA A 231 -41.30 -34.44 -80.54
CA ALA A 231 -42.76 -34.51 -80.50
C ALA A 231 -43.28 -35.95 -80.42
N GLN A 232 -42.68 -36.87 -81.17
CA GLN A 232 -43.04 -38.29 -81.12
C GLN A 232 -42.78 -38.89 -79.74
N ARG A 233 -41.63 -38.60 -79.13
CA ARG A 233 -41.29 -39.04 -77.77
C ARG A 233 -42.27 -38.50 -76.72
N VAL A 234 -42.64 -37.22 -76.83
CA VAL A 234 -43.61 -36.58 -75.93
C VAL A 234 -45.00 -37.19 -76.10
N LEU A 235 -45.45 -37.44 -77.33
CA LEU A 235 -46.75 -38.07 -77.60
C LEU A 235 -46.81 -39.51 -77.08
N GLU A 236 -45.73 -40.28 -77.23
CA GLU A 236 -45.63 -41.63 -76.69
C GLU A 236 -45.62 -41.62 -75.16
N HIS A 237 -44.90 -40.68 -74.54
CA HIS A 237 -44.93 -40.47 -73.11
C HIS A 237 -46.35 -40.18 -72.62
N VAL A 238 -47.03 -39.16 -73.17
CA VAL A 238 -48.41 -38.82 -72.75
C VAL A 238 -49.39 -39.96 -72.99
N ARG A 239 -49.22 -40.76 -74.06
CA ARG A 239 -50.06 -41.94 -74.30
C ARG A 239 -49.92 -43.01 -73.20
N ARG A 240 -48.75 -43.12 -72.55
CA ARG A 240 -48.53 -43.99 -71.38
C ARG A 240 -49.01 -43.34 -70.08
N SER A 241 -48.73 -42.05 -69.90
CA SER A 241 -49.00 -41.28 -68.67
C SER A 241 -50.47 -40.86 -68.53
N GLY A 242 -51.25 -40.95 -69.60
CA GLY A 242 -52.65 -40.56 -69.67
C GLY A 242 -52.86 -39.11 -70.11
N GLY A 243 -53.93 -38.88 -70.87
CA GLY A 243 -54.33 -37.57 -71.37
C GLY A 243 -54.20 -37.41 -72.89
N PHE A 244 -54.58 -36.22 -73.38
CA PHE A 244 -54.47 -35.82 -74.78
C PHE A 244 -53.70 -34.52 -74.87
N VAL A 245 -52.65 -34.47 -75.68
CA VAL A 245 -51.81 -33.29 -75.89
C VAL A 245 -51.67 -32.99 -77.37
N THR A 246 -51.59 -31.71 -77.72
CA THR A 246 -51.19 -31.25 -79.04
C THR A 246 -49.79 -30.69 -78.92
N VAL A 247 -48.87 -31.21 -79.75
CA VAL A 247 -47.45 -30.83 -79.74
C VAL A 247 -47.13 -30.09 -81.03
N LEU A 248 -46.38 -29.00 -80.94
CA LEU A 248 -45.98 -28.15 -82.06
C LEU A 248 -44.45 -28.22 -82.24
N PRO A 249 -43.97 -28.98 -83.22
CA PRO A 249 -42.54 -29.06 -83.56
C PRO A 249 -42.13 -27.83 -84.37
N LEU A 250 -41.16 -27.05 -83.89
CA LEU A 250 -40.74 -25.80 -84.54
C LEU A 250 -40.18 -26.01 -85.95
N ASP A 251 -39.45 -27.10 -86.16
CA ASP A 251 -38.90 -27.51 -87.46
C ASP A 251 -39.97 -27.80 -88.52
N LEU A 252 -41.18 -28.18 -88.12
CA LEU A 252 -42.31 -28.43 -89.02
C LEU A 252 -43.19 -27.21 -89.28
N LEU A 253 -43.01 -26.12 -88.53
CA LEU A 253 -43.78 -24.90 -88.73
C LEU A 253 -43.33 -24.20 -90.02
N ARG A 254 -44.31 -23.79 -90.83
CA ARG A 254 -44.07 -23.04 -92.07
C ARG A 254 -44.68 -21.66 -91.96
N ALA A 255 -44.01 -20.64 -92.47
CA ALA A 255 -44.59 -19.31 -92.55
C ALA A 255 -45.91 -19.37 -93.35
N PRO A 256 -47.04 -18.99 -92.76
CA PRO A 256 -48.29 -18.94 -93.51
C PRO A 256 -48.18 -17.85 -94.58
N GLY A 257 -48.59 -18.15 -95.81
CA GLY A 257 -48.76 -17.12 -96.84
C GLY A 257 -49.79 -16.11 -96.34
N GLY A 258 -49.43 -14.82 -96.34
CA GLY A 258 -50.15 -13.74 -95.65
C GLY A 258 -51.67 -13.90 -95.68
N ARG A 259 -52.26 -14.18 -94.50
CA ARG A 259 -53.71 -14.23 -94.32
C ARG A 259 -54.20 -12.80 -94.16
N GLY A 260 -54.30 -12.09 -95.28
CA GLY A 260 -54.45 -10.64 -95.36
C GLY A 260 -55.49 -10.04 -94.40
N LEU A 261 -55.01 -9.46 -93.30
CA LEU A 261 -55.78 -8.56 -92.45
C LEU A 261 -55.79 -7.11 -93.00
N GLY A 262 -55.07 -6.84 -94.10
CA GLY A 262 -54.94 -5.49 -94.67
C GLY A 262 -56.26 -4.81 -95.06
N ALA A 263 -57.31 -5.59 -95.38
CA ALA A 263 -58.65 -5.06 -95.68
C ALA A 263 -59.39 -4.53 -94.43
N LEU A 264 -59.00 -4.97 -93.23
CA LEU A 264 -59.56 -4.53 -91.95
C LEU A 264 -58.82 -3.33 -91.35
N ALA A 265 -57.61 -3.04 -91.81
CA ALA A 265 -56.80 -1.94 -91.27
C ALA A 265 -57.53 -0.60 -91.46
N GLY A 266 -57.74 0.14 -90.36
CA GLY A 266 -58.42 1.45 -90.36
C GLY A 266 -59.95 1.40 -90.36
N GLN A 267 -60.58 0.23 -90.25
CA GLN A 267 -62.03 0.13 -90.09
C GLN A 267 -62.46 0.45 -88.65
N THR A 268 -63.59 1.14 -88.51
CA THR A 268 -64.18 1.46 -87.20
C THR A 268 -64.51 0.17 -86.42
N GLY A 269 -64.00 0.06 -85.19
CA GLY A 269 -64.20 -1.08 -84.30
C GLY A 269 -63.08 -2.14 -84.34
N VAL A 270 -62.06 -2.01 -85.20
CA VAL A 270 -60.84 -2.83 -85.18
C VAL A 270 -59.76 -2.12 -84.36
N LEU A 271 -59.17 -2.83 -83.39
CA LEU A 271 -58.18 -2.26 -82.47
C LEU A 271 -56.74 -2.53 -82.94
N ALA A 272 -56.41 -3.77 -83.28
CA ALA A 272 -55.07 -4.19 -83.70
C ALA A 272 -55.09 -5.60 -84.31
N ALA A 273 -54.02 -5.99 -85.00
CA ALA A 273 -53.79 -7.41 -85.29
C ALA A 273 -53.31 -8.14 -84.02
N ALA A 274 -53.74 -9.37 -83.81
CA ALA A 274 -53.39 -10.10 -82.58
C ALA A 274 -51.87 -10.35 -82.43
N THR A 275 -51.13 -10.42 -83.54
CA THR A 275 -49.66 -10.58 -83.54
C THR A 275 -48.90 -9.29 -83.25
N GLU A 276 -49.51 -8.11 -83.43
CA GLU A 276 -48.88 -6.81 -83.15
C GLU A 276 -48.91 -6.45 -81.66
N VAL A 277 -49.77 -7.12 -80.89
CA VAL A 277 -50.06 -6.79 -79.48
C VAL A 277 -49.30 -7.70 -78.51
N ILE A 278 -48.71 -8.78 -79.02
CA ILE A 278 -48.00 -9.77 -78.21
C ILE A 278 -46.49 -9.59 -78.30
N GLU A 279 -45.79 -9.91 -77.22
CA GLU A 279 -44.34 -9.94 -77.15
C GLU A 279 -43.87 -11.40 -77.01
N HIS A 280 -42.92 -11.82 -77.84
CA HIS A 280 -42.35 -13.17 -77.79
C HIS A 280 -40.92 -13.18 -78.34
N ASP A 281 -40.15 -14.23 -78.04
CA ASP A 281 -38.83 -14.46 -78.64
C ASP A 281 -38.95 -14.56 -80.18
N PRO A 282 -38.06 -13.92 -80.97
CA PRO A 282 -38.07 -14.01 -82.44
C PRO A 282 -38.05 -15.44 -82.99
N ARG A 283 -37.48 -16.40 -82.26
CA ARG A 283 -37.49 -17.83 -82.62
C ARG A 283 -38.89 -18.43 -82.73
N PHE A 284 -39.88 -17.82 -82.08
CA PHE A 284 -41.28 -18.25 -82.11
C PHE A 284 -42.16 -17.39 -83.02
N ALA A 285 -41.59 -16.48 -83.82
CA ALA A 285 -42.37 -15.62 -84.71
C ALA A 285 -43.27 -16.42 -85.68
N THR A 286 -42.74 -17.49 -86.27
CA THR A 286 -43.52 -18.36 -87.16
C THR A 286 -44.65 -19.10 -86.43
N LEU A 287 -44.45 -19.44 -85.16
CA LEU A 287 -45.46 -20.08 -84.31
C LEU A 287 -46.64 -19.13 -84.06
N PHE A 288 -46.37 -17.92 -83.58
CA PHE A 288 -47.44 -16.96 -83.28
C PHE A 288 -48.11 -16.42 -84.54
N GLU A 289 -47.38 -16.27 -85.65
CA GLU A 289 -47.96 -15.93 -86.94
C GLU A 289 -48.93 -17.01 -87.43
N GLN A 290 -48.63 -18.30 -87.22
CA GLN A 290 -49.57 -19.38 -87.53
C GLN A 290 -50.81 -19.38 -86.63
N LEU A 291 -50.63 -19.15 -85.34
CA LEU A 291 -51.72 -19.25 -84.35
C LEU A 291 -52.63 -18.02 -84.35
N LEU A 292 -52.06 -16.83 -84.57
CA LEU A 292 -52.71 -15.54 -84.36
C LEU A 292 -52.67 -14.60 -85.58
N GLY A 293 -51.80 -14.82 -86.58
CA GLY A 293 -51.61 -13.89 -87.71
C GLY A 293 -52.84 -13.65 -88.58
N GLY A 294 -53.83 -14.55 -88.55
CA GLY A 294 -55.12 -14.35 -89.20
C GLY A 294 -56.22 -13.75 -88.30
N THR A 295 -55.88 -13.28 -87.10
CA THR A 295 -56.83 -12.84 -86.07
C THR A 295 -56.72 -11.32 -85.84
N ALA A 296 -57.83 -10.60 -86.02
CA ALA A 296 -57.93 -9.19 -85.63
C ALA A 296 -58.65 -9.03 -84.28
N ILE A 297 -58.18 -8.09 -83.46
CA ILE A 297 -58.83 -7.71 -82.21
C ILE A 297 -59.82 -6.59 -82.50
N VAL A 298 -61.05 -6.73 -82.03
CA VAL A 298 -62.15 -5.76 -82.20
C VAL A 298 -62.73 -5.36 -80.85
N GLU A 299 -63.43 -4.23 -80.81
CA GLU A 299 -63.99 -3.69 -79.56
C GLU A 299 -65.03 -4.63 -78.95
N ASP A 300 -66.04 -5.02 -79.74
CA ASP A 300 -67.16 -5.84 -79.29
C ASP A 300 -67.72 -6.76 -80.40
N LEU A 301 -68.71 -7.57 -80.03
CA LEU A 301 -69.32 -8.54 -80.94
C LEU A 301 -70.17 -7.87 -82.03
N ARG A 302 -70.67 -6.64 -81.81
CA ARG A 302 -71.42 -5.87 -82.79
C ARG A 302 -70.48 -5.38 -83.89
N ALA A 303 -69.31 -4.88 -83.53
CA ALA A 303 -68.23 -4.53 -84.46
C ALA A 303 -67.79 -5.77 -85.26
N ALA A 304 -67.54 -6.90 -84.58
CA ALA A 304 -67.15 -8.16 -85.24
C ALA A 304 -68.17 -8.61 -86.31
N THR A 305 -69.46 -8.59 -85.97
CA THR A 305 -70.54 -9.04 -86.87
C THR A 305 -70.80 -8.05 -88.02
N ALA A 306 -70.67 -6.74 -87.79
CA ALA A 306 -70.76 -5.73 -88.84
C ALA A 306 -69.64 -5.88 -89.87
N LEU A 307 -68.40 -6.11 -89.42
CA LEU A 307 -67.24 -6.34 -90.27
C LEU A 307 -67.38 -7.64 -91.08
N ALA A 308 -67.82 -8.74 -90.44
CA ALA A 308 -67.98 -10.02 -91.11
C ALA A 308 -69.05 -10.07 -92.21
N ARG A 309 -70.05 -9.16 -92.17
CA ARG A 309 -71.05 -9.03 -93.25
C ARG A 309 -70.56 -8.23 -94.44
N ARG A 310 -69.53 -7.41 -94.26
CA ARG A 310 -69.05 -6.44 -95.26
C ARG A 310 -67.97 -7.00 -96.19
N PHE A 311 -67.25 -8.04 -95.75
CA PHE A 311 -66.18 -8.66 -96.53
C PHE A 311 -66.55 -10.10 -96.94
N ASP A 312 -66.31 -10.45 -98.21
CA ASP A 312 -66.55 -11.79 -98.75
C ASP A 312 -65.58 -12.83 -98.16
N GLN A 313 -64.33 -12.43 -97.93
CA GLN A 313 -63.37 -13.19 -97.15
C GLN A 313 -63.42 -12.71 -95.70
N ARG A 314 -63.96 -13.54 -94.81
CA ARG A 314 -64.11 -13.22 -93.39
C ARG A 314 -62.82 -13.56 -92.64
N PRO A 315 -62.10 -12.56 -92.10
CA PRO A 315 -61.00 -12.81 -91.20
C PRO A 315 -61.51 -13.26 -89.83
N ARG A 316 -60.66 -13.95 -89.07
CA ARG A 316 -60.97 -14.33 -87.69
C ARG A 316 -60.88 -13.07 -86.83
N MET A 317 -61.85 -12.89 -85.93
CA MET A 317 -61.90 -11.73 -85.04
C MET A 317 -62.11 -12.15 -83.60
N VAL A 318 -61.56 -11.39 -82.65
CA VAL A 318 -61.76 -11.58 -81.21
C VAL A 318 -62.08 -10.26 -80.54
N THR A 319 -63.07 -10.23 -79.65
CA THR A 319 -63.43 -9.02 -78.89
C THR A 319 -62.48 -8.82 -77.71
N LEU A 320 -62.47 -7.62 -77.11
CA LEU A 320 -61.76 -7.38 -75.85
C LEU A 320 -62.25 -8.29 -74.70
N ALA A 321 -63.50 -8.74 -74.75
CA ALA A 321 -64.08 -9.66 -73.78
C ALA A 321 -63.72 -11.14 -74.06
N GLY A 322 -62.94 -11.43 -75.09
CA GLY A 322 -62.51 -12.79 -75.44
C GLY A 322 -63.52 -13.59 -76.28
N ASP A 323 -64.61 -12.96 -76.77
CA ASP A 323 -65.55 -13.61 -77.68
C ASP A 323 -64.93 -13.70 -79.08
N THR A 324 -64.99 -14.87 -79.71
CA THR A 324 -64.36 -15.12 -81.01
C THR A 324 -65.39 -15.30 -82.12
N LEU A 325 -65.11 -14.70 -83.29
CA LEU A 325 -65.76 -14.97 -84.57
C LEU A 325 -64.75 -15.62 -85.51
N GLU A 326 -64.95 -16.88 -85.84
CA GLU A 326 -64.11 -17.63 -86.78
C GLU A 326 -64.41 -17.23 -88.23
N ALA A 327 -63.44 -17.45 -89.13
CA ALA A 327 -63.60 -17.19 -90.57
C ALA A 327 -64.79 -17.94 -91.20
N SER A 328 -65.18 -19.09 -90.63
CA SER A 328 -66.36 -19.86 -91.01
C SER A 328 -67.69 -19.20 -90.64
N GLY A 329 -67.66 -18.10 -89.88
CA GLY A 329 -68.84 -17.47 -89.29
C GLY A 329 -69.29 -18.07 -87.96
N ALA A 330 -68.59 -19.07 -87.43
CA ALA A 330 -68.87 -19.60 -86.10
C ALA A 330 -68.52 -18.56 -85.02
N MET A 331 -69.43 -18.35 -84.07
CA MET A 331 -69.26 -17.44 -82.95
C MET A 331 -69.16 -18.25 -81.67
N SER A 332 -68.23 -17.89 -80.78
CA SER A 332 -68.05 -18.53 -79.48
C SER A 332 -67.82 -17.46 -78.43
N GLY A 333 -68.63 -17.48 -77.37
CA GLY A 333 -68.61 -16.47 -76.32
C GLY A 333 -69.36 -16.95 -75.08
N GLY A 334 -69.07 -16.35 -73.93
CA GLY A 334 -69.66 -16.70 -72.63
C GLY A 334 -68.69 -16.59 -71.45
N LYS A 335 -69.23 -16.65 -70.23
CA LYS A 335 -68.41 -16.65 -69.00
C LYS A 335 -67.67 -17.98 -68.88
N ARG A 336 -66.38 -17.99 -69.21
CA ARG A 336 -65.48 -19.08 -68.80
C ARG A 336 -65.36 -19.06 -67.27
N SER A 337 -65.37 -20.22 -66.62
CA SER A 337 -65.11 -20.28 -65.18
C SER A 337 -63.73 -19.66 -64.91
N GLN A 338 -63.56 -19.03 -63.74
CA GLN A 338 -62.36 -18.31 -63.32
C GLN A 338 -61.10 -19.18 -63.15
N GLN A 339 -60.88 -20.20 -64.00
CA GLN A 339 -59.55 -20.73 -64.26
C GLN A 339 -58.86 -19.76 -65.22
N GLY A 340 -58.41 -18.66 -64.61
CA GLY A 340 -57.99 -17.44 -65.27
C GLY A 340 -56.78 -17.60 -66.19
N THR A 341 -56.81 -16.79 -67.24
CA THR A 341 -55.68 -16.24 -68.00
C THR A 341 -54.30 -16.54 -67.38
N VAL A 342 -53.64 -17.57 -67.90
CA VAL A 342 -52.25 -17.98 -67.57
C VAL A 342 -51.23 -16.99 -68.14
N LEU A 343 -51.67 -16.10 -69.03
CA LEU A 343 -50.86 -15.13 -69.75
C LEU A 343 -50.42 -13.99 -68.82
N GLY A 344 -49.12 -13.85 -68.58
CA GLY A 344 -48.52 -12.79 -67.75
C GLY A 344 -48.05 -13.21 -66.36
N ALA A 345 -48.60 -14.29 -65.80
CA ALA A 345 -48.29 -14.73 -64.43
C ALA A 345 -46.83 -15.20 -64.21
N ALA A 346 -46.15 -15.63 -65.28
CA ALA A 346 -44.72 -15.96 -65.23
C ALA A 346 -43.85 -14.70 -65.05
N ALA A 347 -44.24 -13.58 -65.69
CA ALA A 347 -43.52 -12.31 -65.57
C ALA A 347 -43.66 -11.71 -64.16
N ASP A 348 -44.86 -11.77 -63.58
CA ASP A 348 -45.12 -11.31 -62.21
C ASP A 348 -44.32 -12.12 -61.17
N LEU A 349 -44.11 -13.42 -61.43
CA LEU A 349 -43.29 -14.28 -60.58
C LEU A 349 -41.80 -13.94 -60.70
N GLU A 350 -41.28 -13.80 -61.93
CA GLU A 350 -39.89 -13.40 -62.17
C GLU A 350 -39.58 -12.04 -61.52
N GLU A 351 -40.49 -11.07 -61.60
CA GLU A 351 -40.33 -9.76 -60.95
C GLU A 351 -40.33 -9.88 -59.42
N ALA A 352 -41.20 -10.70 -58.85
CA ALA A 352 -41.26 -10.91 -57.40
C ALA A 352 -40.02 -11.65 -56.86
N GLU A 353 -39.52 -12.64 -57.60
CA GLU A 353 -38.29 -13.38 -57.26
C GLU A 353 -37.06 -12.46 -57.34
N ALA A 354 -36.92 -11.67 -58.41
CA ALA A 354 -35.84 -10.69 -58.53
C ALA A 354 -35.85 -9.65 -57.40
N ALA A 355 -37.02 -9.13 -57.04
CA ALA A 355 -37.16 -8.18 -55.93
C ALA A 355 -36.84 -8.82 -54.56
N ALA A 356 -37.05 -10.13 -54.40
CA ALA A 356 -36.66 -10.85 -53.18
C ALA A 356 -35.13 -11.06 -53.12
N GLU A 357 -34.49 -11.38 -54.24
CA GLU A 357 -33.03 -11.49 -54.32
C GLU A 357 -32.32 -10.17 -54.03
N GLU A 358 -32.82 -9.06 -54.56
CA GLU A 358 -32.30 -7.71 -54.30
C GLU A 358 -32.41 -7.35 -52.80
N ALA A 359 -33.57 -7.59 -52.19
CA ALA A 359 -33.77 -7.33 -50.76
C ALA A 359 -32.88 -8.24 -49.88
N ASP A 360 -32.69 -9.51 -50.24
CA ASP A 360 -31.78 -10.42 -49.56
C ASP A 360 -30.31 -10.00 -49.68
N ALA A 361 -29.91 -9.42 -50.81
CA ALA A 361 -28.56 -8.86 -50.98
C ALA A 361 -28.38 -7.60 -50.12
N ALA A 362 -29.37 -6.71 -50.08
CA ALA A 362 -29.36 -5.52 -49.23
C ALA A 362 -29.30 -5.86 -47.72
N ALA A 363 -30.07 -6.86 -47.27
CA ALA A 363 -30.05 -7.33 -45.89
C ALA A 363 -28.71 -7.94 -45.49
N ARG A 364 -28.08 -8.71 -46.41
CA ARG A 364 -26.72 -9.25 -46.20
C ARG A 364 -25.68 -8.15 -46.07
N ALA A 365 -25.68 -7.17 -46.97
CA ALA A 365 -24.77 -6.04 -46.91
C ALA A 365 -24.94 -5.21 -45.61
N ALA A 366 -26.18 -5.01 -45.15
CA ALA A 366 -26.45 -4.32 -43.89
C ALA A 366 -25.95 -5.12 -42.67
N ALA A 367 -26.11 -6.44 -42.67
CA ALA A 367 -25.60 -7.31 -41.60
C ALA A 367 -24.06 -7.32 -41.55
N GLU A 368 -23.38 -7.36 -42.70
CA GLU A 368 -21.91 -7.26 -42.79
C GLU A 368 -21.40 -5.90 -42.27
N ALA A 369 -22.05 -4.80 -42.67
CA ALA A 369 -21.72 -3.46 -42.17
C ALA A 369 -21.92 -3.34 -40.65
N PHE A 370 -23.02 -3.90 -40.11
CA PHE A 370 -23.27 -3.94 -38.68
C PHE A 370 -22.19 -4.75 -37.94
N ALA A 371 -21.84 -5.94 -38.41
CA ALA A 371 -20.81 -6.77 -37.81
C ALA A 371 -19.42 -6.10 -37.82
N ALA A 372 -19.06 -5.43 -38.92
CA ALA A 372 -17.83 -4.65 -39.02
C ALA A 372 -17.80 -3.50 -38.01
N CYS A 373 -18.88 -2.72 -37.92
CA CYS A 373 -18.98 -1.63 -36.95
C CYS A 373 -18.98 -2.14 -35.50
N GLN A 374 -19.59 -3.30 -35.24
CA GLN A 374 -19.56 -3.94 -33.92
C GLN A 374 -18.13 -4.30 -33.51
N ALA A 375 -17.33 -4.83 -34.43
CA ALA A 375 -15.91 -5.11 -34.20
C ALA A 375 -15.10 -3.83 -33.96
N GLU A 376 -15.34 -2.76 -34.74
CA GLU A 376 -14.73 -1.43 -34.52
C GLU A 376 -15.04 -0.90 -33.12
N VAL A 377 -16.30 -0.96 -32.67
CA VAL A 377 -16.71 -0.49 -31.34
C VAL A 377 -16.06 -1.30 -30.23
N ARG A 378 -15.94 -2.64 -30.38
CA ARG A 378 -15.22 -3.48 -29.41
C ARG A 378 -13.75 -3.06 -29.28
N ALA A 379 -13.06 -2.86 -30.41
CA ALA A 379 -11.68 -2.38 -30.41
C ALA A 379 -11.53 -0.98 -29.79
N LEU A 380 -12.50 -0.09 -29.99
CA LEU A 380 -12.53 1.23 -29.35
C LEU A 380 -12.73 1.15 -27.83
N ILE A 381 -13.55 0.21 -27.34
CA ILE A 381 -13.72 -0.03 -25.90
C ILE A 381 -12.40 -0.49 -25.28
N GLU A 382 -11.76 -1.50 -25.88
CA GLU A 382 -10.46 -2.00 -25.41
C GLU A 382 -9.41 -0.89 -25.41
N ARG A 383 -9.35 -0.09 -26.48
CA ARG A 383 -8.43 1.05 -26.58
C ARG A 383 -8.70 2.13 -25.52
N ALA A 384 -9.96 2.45 -25.25
CA ALA A 384 -10.32 3.41 -24.21
C ALA A 384 -9.95 2.89 -22.81
N GLN A 385 -10.12 1.59 -22.54
CA GLN A 385 -9.71 0.97 -21.28
C GLN A 385 -8.18 1.00 -21.09
N GLU A 386 -7.41 0.67 -22.14
CA GLU A 386 -5.95 0.76 -22.11
C GLU A 386 -5.46 2.18 -21.84
N LEU A 387 -6.01 3.16 -22.57
CA LEU A 387 -5.67 4.58 -22.39
C LEU A 387 -6.14 5.09 -21.03
N GLY A 388 -7.27 4.62 -20.51
CA GLY A 388 -7.77 4.93 -19.18
C GLY A 388 -6.81 4.45 -18.09
N ALA A 389 -6.35 3.20 -18.19
CA ALA A 389 -5.35 2.65 -17.28
C ALA A 389 -4.01 3.41 -17.36
N ALA A 390 -3.55 3.74 -18.57
CA ALA A 390 -2.31 4.49 -18.79
C ALA A 390 -2.39 5.94 -18.27
N SER A 391 -3.52 6.62 -18.51
CA SER A 391 -3.79 7.98 -18.02
C SER A 391 -3.86 8.01 -16.49
N ALA A 392 -4.58 7.07 -15.87
CA ALA A 392 -4.64 6.93 -14.43
C ALA A 392 -3.26 6.63 -13.81
N ALA A 393 -2.43 5.81 -14.46
CA ALA A 393 -1.06 5.57 -14.02
C ALA A 393 -0.21 6.85 -14.08
N ALA A 394 -0.25 7.59 -15.20
CA ALA A 394 0.46 8.85 -15.34
C ALA A 394 0.01 9.91 -14.32
N ALA A 395 -1.30 10.01 -14.05
CA ALA A 395 -1.85 10.90 -13.05
C ALA A 395 -1.37 10.56 -11.62
N ARG A 396 -1.29 9.27 -11.27
CA ARG A 396 -0.73 8.80 -9.99
C ARG A 396 0.76 9.12 -9.85
N GLU A 397 1.54 8.89 -10.92
CA GLU A 397 2.96 9.23 -10.95
C GLU A 397 3.18 10.74 -10.75
N LEU A 398 2.39 11.57 -11.43
CA LEU A 398 2.43 13.03 -11.26
C LEU A 398 2.05 13.47 -9.85
N ALA A 399 0.97 12.91 -9.27
CA ALA A 399 0.55 13.23 -7.91
C ALA A 399 1.65 12.92 -6.90
N ALA A 400 2.28 11.74 -7.00
CA ALA A 400 3.38 11.36 -6.14
C ALA A 400 4.61 12.27 -6.33
N ALA A 401 4.91 12.69 -7.56
CA ALA A 401 6.00 13.63 -7.84
C ALA A 401 5.72 15.03 -7.26
N ARG A 402 4.49 15.51 -7.36
CA ARG A 402 4.07 16.80 -6.76
C ARG A 402 4.13 16.77 -5.24
N GLU A 403 3.72 15.68 -4.62
CA GLU A 403 3.81 15.52 -3.17
C GLU A 403 5.27 15.51 -2.69
N ARG A 404 6.16 14.76 -3.38
CA ARG A 404 7.59 14.79 -3.11
C ARG A 404 8.17 16.19 -3.26
N TRP A 405 7.88 16.86 -4.37
CA TRP A 405 8.36 18.23 -4.63
C TRP A 405 7.83 19.23 -3.60
N ALA A 406 6.57 19.13 -3.17
CA ALA A 406 6.01 19.98 -2.12
C ALA A 406 6.68 19.71 -0.76
N GLY A 407 6.96 18.45 -0.44
CA GLY A 407 7.73 18.07 0.75
C GLY A 407 9.15 18.62 0.72
N HIS A 408 9.82 18.49 -0.42
CA HIS A 408 11.14 19.03 -0.67
C HIS A 408 11.16 20.56 -0.51
N ALA A 409 10.21 21.27 -1.13
CA ALA A 409 10.10 22.72 -1.03
C ALA A 409 9.85 23.20 0.41
N ARG A 410 9.05 22.47 1.20
CA ARG A 410 8.86 22.75 2.63
C ARG A 410 10.15 22.57 3.42
N LEU A 411 10.87 21.47 3.19
CA LEU A 411 12.14 21.21 3.87
C LEU A 411 13.19 22.29 3.55
N VAL A 412 13.26 22.74 2.30
CA VAL A 412 14.11 23.86 1.90
C VAL A 412 13.72 25.13 2.66
N ALA A 413 12.42 25.48 2.72
CA ALA A 413 11.96 26.65 3.46
C ALA A 413 12.29 26.57 4.96
N ASP A 414 12.10 25.41 5.59
CA ASP A 414 12.44 25.19 7.01
C ASP A 414 13.95 25.34 7.26
N LEU A 415 14.78 24.79 6.37
CA LEU A 415 16.24 24.92 6.46
C LEU A 415 16.72 26.34 6.20
N GLU A 416 16.10 27.08 5.27
CA GLU A 416 16.39 28.50 5.04
C GLU A 416 16.03 29.35 6.26
N ALA A 417 14.88 29.11 6.89
CA ALA A 417 14.48 29.75 8.13
C ALA A 417 15.46 29.41 9.27
N ARG A 418 15.90 28.15 9.36
CA ARG A 418 16.91 27.71 10.34
C ARG A 418 18.25 28.40 10.10
N ARG A 419 18.68 28.55 8.84
CA ARG A 419 19.88 29.29 8.47
C ARG A 419 19.80 30.74 8.93
N GLU A 420 18.68 31.41 8.70
CA GLU A 420 18.47 32.79 9.13
C GLU A 420 18.48 32.91 10.66
N GLN A 421 17.82 31.99 11.37
CA GLN A 421 17.87 31.90 12.83
C GLN A 421 19.32 31.75 13.34
N LEU A 422 20.08 30.80 12.79
CA LEU A 422 21.47 30.57 13.17
C LEU A 422 22.36 31.78 12.87
N ALA A 423 22.13 32.47 11.75
CA ALA A 423 22.82 33.72 11.44
C ALA A 423 22.49 34.82 12.46
N GLY A 424 21.23 34.93 12.90
CA GLY A 424 20.81 35.84 13.96
C GLY A 424 21.43 35.52 15.31
N GLU A 425 21.44 34.24 15.72
CA GLU A 425 22.07 33.77 16.96
C GLU A 425 23.58 34.04 16.96
N ARG A 426 24.26 33.82 15.83
CA ARG A 426 25.68 34.16 15.67
C ARG A 426 25.93 35.66 15.80
N ALA A 427 25.12 36.49 15.13
CA ALA A 427 25.28 37.94 15.18
C ALA A 427 24.96 38.53 16.57
N GLU A 428 24.05 37.91 17.33
CA GLU A 428 23.80 38.26 18.74
C GLU A 428 24.99 37.84 19.62
N LEU A 429 25.51 36.62 19.46
CA LEU A 429 26.68 36.15 20.20
C LEU A 429 27.91 37.02 19.91
N GLU A 430 28.16 37.40 18.66
CA GLU A 430 29.25 38.31 18.28
C GLU A 430 29.09 39.71 18.88
N ARG A 431 27.85 40.19 19.08
CA ARG A 431 27.56 41.46 19.75
C ARG A 431 27.75 41.39 21.27
N GLN A 432 27.42 40.25 21.88
CA GLN A 432 27.53 40.04 23.33
C GLN A 432 28.97 39.69 23.76
N ASP A 433 29.70 38.95 22.92
CA ASP A 433 31.03 38.40 23.20
C ASP A 433 32.12 39.06 22.35
N ALA A 434 32.05 40.38 22.10
CA ALA A 434 33.26 41.10 21.70
C ALA A 434 34.27 40.87 22.85
N PRO A 435 35.31 40.03 22.66
CA PRO A 435 36.12 39.63 23.78
C PRO A 435 36.86 40.87 24.22
N ASP A 436 36.66 41.30 25.46
CA ASP A 436 37.59 42.20 26.12
C ASP A 436 38.90 41.42 26.34
N ALA A 437 39.61 41.08 25.26
CA ALA A 437 40.97 40.57 25.31
C ALA A 437 41.85 41.53 26.15
N GLY A 438 41.50 42.82 26.14
CA GLY A 438 42.05 43.82 27.05
C GLY A 438 41.74 43.57 28.53
N ARG A 439 40.53 43.13 28.90
CA ARG A 439 40.15 42.80 30.29
C ARG A 439 40.75 41.48 30.77
N LEU A 440 40.81 40.47 29.91
CA LEU A 440 41.53 39.21 30.18
C LEU A 440 43.02 39.46 30.42
N ALA A 441 43.65 40.26 29.55
CA ALA A 441 45.05 40.67 29.72
C ALA A 441 45.28 41.51 30.99
N ALA A 442 44.36 42.45 31.29
CA ALA A 442 44.43 43.27 32.50
C ALA A 442 44.30 42.44 33.78
N LEU A 443 43.29 41.58 33.88
CA LEU A 443 43.08 40.69 35.03
C LEU A 443 44.22 39.65 35.17
N GLY A 444 44.78 39.18 34.05
CA GLY A 444 45.98 38.34 34.05
C GLY A 444 47.19 39.07 34.64
N GLY A 445 47.36 40.35 34.29
CA GLY A 445 48.36 41.23 34.90
C GLY A 445 48.14 41.42 36.40
N GLU A 446 46.91 41.76 36.82
CA GLU A 446 46.55 41.95 38.23
C GLU A 446 46.77 40.68 39.07
N ALA A 447 46.45 39.50 38.53
CA ALA A 447 46.68 38.22 39.20
C ALA A 447 48.18 37.94 39.38
N ALA A 448 49.00 38.20 38.34
CA ALA A 448 50.45 38.02 38.42
C ALA A 448 51.10 38.99 39.43
N GLU A 449 50.65 40.24 39.48
CA GLU A 449 51.11 41.24 40.45
C GLU A 449 50.73 40.84 41.90
N ALA A 450 49.50 40.38 42.12
CA ALA A 450 49.04 39.94 43.43
C ALA A 450 49.77 38.67 43.92
N GLU A 451 50.09 37.74 43.02
CA GLU A 451 50.93 36.57 43.32
C GLU A 451 52.35 36.98 43.72
N ALA A 452 52.97 37.88 42.98
CA ALA A 452 54.31 38.39 43.31
C ALA A 452 54.32 39.08 44.69
N ALA A 453 53.27 39.84 45.02
CA ALA A 453 53.11 40.48 46.32
C ALA A 453 52.94 39.46 47.47
N LEU A 454 52.19 38.36 47.24
CA LEU A 454 52.06 37.25 48.20
C LEU A 454 53.41 36.57 48.44
N THR A 455 54.18 36.29 47.40
CA THR A 455 55.53 35.71 47.54
C THR A 455 56.43 36.61 48.37
N ALA A 456 56.46 37.92 48.08
CA ALA A 456 57.26 38.89 48.84
C ALA A 456 56.79 39.06 50.30
N ALA A 457 55.49 38.92 50.58
CA ALA A 457 54.96 38.96 51.94
C ALA A 457 55.31 37.68 52.73
N ALA A 458 55.28 36.51 52.08
CA ALA A 458 55.67 35.25 52.69
C ALA A 458 57.16 35.22 53.09
N GLU A 459 58.05 35.75 52.24
CA GLU A 459 59.47 35.89 52.57
C GLU A 459 59.71 36.80 53.78
N ARG A 460 58.99 37.92 53.87
CA ARG A 460 59.06 38.85 55.01
C ARG A 460 58.52 38.24 56.30
N LEU A 461 57.48 37.41 56.21
CA LEU A 461 56.95 36.66 57.34
C LEU A 461 57.98 35.66 57.90
N GLU A 462 58.66 34.90 57.04
CA GLU A 462 59.72 34.00 57.48
C GLU A 462 60.91 34.74 58.12
N ALA A 463 61.30 35.89 57.56
CA ALA A 463 62.32 36.76 58.17
C ALA A 463 61.88 37.31 59.54
N ALA A 464 60.61 37.69 59.71
CA ALA A 464 60.10 38.17 61.00
C ALA A 464 59.97 37.04 62.05
N ARG A 465 59.63 35.82 61.63
CA ARG A 465 59.57 34.62 62.49
C ARG A 465 60.94 34.27 63.06
N THR A 466 61.96 34.29 62.20
CA THR A 466 63.34 34.01 62.62
C THR A 466 63.84 35.07 63.61
N ALA A 467 63.62 36.35 63.32
CA ALA A 467 64.00 37.45 64.23
C ALA A 467 63.27 37.40 65.60
N GLU A 468 61.99 37.04 65.65
CA GLU A 468 61.25 36.88 66.91
C GLU A 468 61.80 35.72 67.74
N SER A 469 62.12 34.60 67.10
CA SER A 469 62.70 33.43 67.77
C SER A 469 64.06 33.76 68.41
N GLU A 470 64.94 34.44 67.66
CA GLU A 470 66.25 34.87 68.17
C GLU A 470 66.13 35.86 69.34
N ALA A 471 65.27 36.87 69.21
CA ALA A 471 65.05 37.86 70.26
C ALA A 471 64.44 37.23 71.54
N ARG A 472 63.54 36.26 71.39
CA ARG A 472 62.96 35.52 72.51
C ARG A 472 64.00 34.69 73.26
N LEU A 473 64.90 34.01 72.54
CA LEU A 473 66.00 33.26 73.15
C LEU A 473 66.96 34.18 73.89
N ALA A 474 67.29 35.34 73.33
CA ALA A 474 68.12 36.34 73.97
C ALA A 474 67.49 36.90 75.26
N ALA A 475 66.19 37.18 75.25
CA ALA A 475 65.46 37.64 76.44
C ALA A 475 65.46 36.61 77.56
N ALA A 476 65.20 35.33 77.24
CA ALA A 476 65.24 34.25 78.23
C ALA A 476 66.64 34.04 78.84
N ALA A 477 67.69 34.20 78.03
CA ALA A 477 69.07 34.12 78.52
C ALA A 477 69.42 35.30 79.46
N ALA A 478 68.95 36.51 79.15
CA ALA A 478 69.16 37.69 79.99
C ALA A 478 68.43 37.59 81.34
N GLU A 479 67.20 37.08 81.35
CA GLU A 479 66.42 36.82 82.58
C GLU A 479 67.14 35.82 83.50
N GLN A 480 67.65 34.71 82.94
CA GLN A 480 68.44 33.74 83.69
C GLN A 480 69.72 34.34 84.27
N ALA A 481 70.43 35.17 83.49
CA ALA A 481 71.63 35.85 83.95
C ALA A 481 71.35 36.81 85.12
N ARG A 482 70.24 37.57 85.08
CA ARG A 482 69.81 38.42 86.20
C ARG A 482 69.52 37.61 87.45
N ALA A 483 68.74 36.53 87.34
CA ALA A 483 68.36 35.71 88.49
C ALA A 483 69.60 35.17 89.23
N VAL A 484 70.61 34.71 88.48
CA VAL A 484 71.89 34.25 89.04
C VAL A 484 72.67 35.38 89.71
N ALA A 485 72.68 36.58 89.12
CA ALA A 485 73.36 37.74 89.69
C ALA A 485 72.71 38.21 91.01
N GLU A 486 71.37 38.27 91.07
CA GLU A 486 70.64 38.67 92.28
C GLU A 486 70.83 37.68 93.44
N GLU A 487 70.83 36.37 93.16
CA GLU A 487 71.06 35.34 94.18
C GLU A 487 72.47 35.44 94.81
N ARG A 488 73.49 35.66 93.96
CA ARG A 488 74.88 35.86 94.40
C ARG A 488 75.04 37.12 95.26
N TRP A 489 74.31 38.19 94.95
CA TRP A 489 74.34 39.41 95.75
C TRP A 489 73.57 39.31 97.06
N ARG A 490 72.44 38.60 97.07
CA ARG A 490 71.68 38.34 98.31
C ARG A 490 72.53 37.57 99.32
N THR A 491 73.18 36.49 98.86
CA THR A 491 74.07 35.67 99.70
C THR A 491 75.26 36.46 100.25
N TYR A 492 75.82 37.38 99.47
CA TYR A 492 76.85 38.32 99.94
C TYR A 492 76.34 39.27 101.03
N GLN A 493 75.17 39.90 100.86
CA GLN A 493 74.63 40.85 101.84
C GLN A 493 74.31 40.18 103.19
N GLU A 494 73.72 38.99 103.17
CA GLU A 494 73.44 38.22 104.39
C GLU A 494 74.73 37.84 105.15
N ALA A 495 75.81 37.49 104.43
CA ALA A 495 77.10 37.20 105.04
C ALA A 495 77.73 38.47 105.67
N ARG A 496 77.58 39.61 105.00
CA ARG A 496 78.09 40.91 105.46
C ARG A 496 77.36 41.44 106.70
N GLU A 497 76.05 41.28 106.78
CA GLU A 497 75.27 41.65 107.97
C GLU A 497 75.63 40.78 109.17
N ARG A 498 75.76 39.45 108.98
CA ARG A 498 76.20 38.54 110.05
C ARG A 498 77.56 38.97 110.63
N TYR A 499 78.51 39.28 109.76
CA TYR A 499 79.83 39.78 110.16
C TYR A 499 79.74 41.08 110.99
N ARG A 500 78.90 42.04 110.57
CA ARG A 500 78.68 43.31 111.29
C ARG A 500 78.08 43.10 112.68
N THR A 501 77.01 42.32 112.78
CA THR A 501 76.29 42.11 114.05
C THR A 501 77.16 41.43 115.10
N SER A 502 77.98 40.45 114.69
CA SER A 502 78.93 39.77 115.60
C SER A 502 79.98 40.73 116.19
N HIS A 503 80.53 41.64 115.37
CA HIS A 503 81.49 42.63 115.85
C HIS A 503 80.85 43.72 116.74
N GLN A 504 79.61 44.12 116.44
CA GLN A 504 78.87 45.08 117.27
C GLN A 504 78.55 44.49 118.65
N ARG A 505 78.23 43.19 118.72
CA ARG A 505 77.99 42.47 119.98
C ARG A 505 79.24 42.36 120.86
N ALA A 506 80.42 42.19 120.26
CA ALA A 506 81.69 42.21 120.99
C ALA A 506 81.98 43.58 121.64
N ALA A 507 81.59 44.67 120.98
CA ALA A 507 81.73 46.02 121.50
C ALA A 507 80.75 46.31 122.67
N GLU A 508 79.52 45.81 122.60
CA GLU A 508 78.52 45.94 123.68
C GLU A 508 78.95 45.23 124.98
N LEU A 509 79.45 44.00 124.88
CA LEU A 509 79.94 43.23 126.03
C LEU A 509 81.12 43.92 126.76
N ARG A 510 81.97 44.66 126.03
CA ARG A 510 83.01 45.51 126.63
C ARG A 510 82.44 46.66 127.46
N MET A 511 81.35 47.28 127.00
CA MET A 511 80.71 48.37 127.76
C MET A 511 79.94 47.85 128.98
N GLU A 512 79.34 46.66 128.91
CA GLU A 512 78.65 46.02 130.04
C GLU A 512 79.59 45.65 131.21
N LEU A 513 80.86 45.28 130.92
CA LEU A 513 81.90 45.07 131.93
C LEU A 513 82.28 46.38 132.68
N GLY A 514 82.22 47.52 132.00
CA GLY A 514 82.44 48.85 132.60
C GLY A 514 81.28 49.33 133.48
N ALA A 515 80.04 49.11 133.05
CA ALA A 515 78.83 49.59 133.72
C ALA A 515 78.44 48.80 134.99
N LEU A 516 79.06 47.65 135.26
CA LEU A 516 78.84 46.85 136.47
C LEU A 516 79.54 47.43 137.73
N GLY A 517 80.39 48.45 137.58
CA GLY A 517 81.02 49.18 138.70
C GLY A 517 80.20 50.34 139.28
N GLU A 518 79.22 50.88 138.55
CA GLU A 518 78.56 52.15 138.88
C GLU A 518 77.09 51.98 139.34
N ARG A 519 76.53 50.77 139.26
CA ARG A 519 75.10 50.45 139.51
C ARG A 519 74.68 50.30 140.99
N GLY A 520 75.35 51.01 141.89
CA GLY A 520 75.02 51.08 143.33
C GLY A 520 74.05 52.20 143.71
N GLU A 521 73.94 53.26 142.93
CA GLU A 521 73.31 54.51 143.41
C GLU A 521 72.12 55.02 142.59
N GLU A 522 71.83 54.46 141.41
CA GLU A 522 70.80 55.02 140.50
C GLU A 522 69.46 54.27 140.51
N LEU A 523 69.21 53.47 141.55
CA LEU A 523 67.99 52.67 141.77
C LEU A 523 66.86 53.45 142.48
N ALA A 524 66.79 54.78 142.29
CA ALA A 524 65.89 55.63 143.06
C ALA A 524 65.05 56.62 142.25
N ARG A 525 65.12 56.65 140.92
CA ARG A 525 64.31 57.61 140.15
C ARG A 525 63.44 56.93 139.09
N GLU A 526 63.24 57.48 137.92
CA GLU A 526 61.85 57.63 137.54
C GLU A 526 61.29 56.55 136.58
N SER A 527 60.86 55.44 137.18
CA SER A 527 60.00 54.40 136.60
C SER A 527 58.50 54.77 136.61
N THR A 528 58.12 56.03 136.38
CA THR A 528 56.70 56.40 136.49
C THR A 528 56.30 57.54 135.56
N GLU A 529 56.26 57.34 134.24
CA GLU A 529 55.41 58.18 133.37
C GLU A 529 55.18 57.62 131.97
N ALA A 530 54.89 56.32 131.87
CA ALA A 530 54.31 55.72 130.69
C ALA A 530 53.09 54.91 131.10
N SER A 531 51.87 55.48 131.01
CA SER A 531 50.62 54.74 130.77
C SER A 531 49.34 55.58 130.94
N ALA A 532 49.06 56.54 130.05
CA ALA A 532 47.68 57.02 129.85
C ALA A 532 47.58 57.69 128.46
N ALA A 533 46.63 57.39 127.57
CA ALA A 533 45.50 56.50 127.67
C ALA A 533 45.09 56.13 126.23
N ARG A 534 44.89 54.83 126.03
CA ARG A 534 44.62 54.18 124.75
C ARG A 534 43.13 53.95 124.51
N ASP A 535 42.20 54.32 125.38
CA ASP A 535 40.85 53.77 125.29
C ASP A 535 39.76 54.82 125.54
N LEU A 536 38.94 55.09 124.51
CA LEU A 536 37.49 55.25 124.59
C LEU A 536 36.93 55.22 123.14
N ALA A 537 36.63 54.04 122.58
CA ALA A 537 35.28 53.40 122.50
C ALA A 537 34.36 53.96 121.38
N ALA A 538 33.42 53.27 120.70
CA ALA A 538 33.06 51.89 120.32
C ALA A 538 31.62 51.93 119.68
N GLY A 539 31.30 51.10 118.66
CA GLY A 539 30.00 50.37 118.53
C GLY A 539 28.72 50.91 117.81
N ALA A 540 28.36 50.23 116.69
CA ALA A 540 27.06 49.59 116.27
C ALA A 540 25.71 50.30 115.85
N VAL A 541 25.31 50.03 114.57
CA VAL A 541 24.01 49.69 113.86
C VAL A 541 22.63 50.29 114.23
N PRO A 542 21.80 50.68 113.21
CA PRO A 542 20.33 50.51 113.29
C PRO A 542 19.60 50.03 112.00
N ALA A 543 18.29 49.77 112.18
CA ALA A 543 17.29 49.07 111.35
C ALA A 543 16.59 49.89 110.23
N GLY A 544 16.12 49.20 109.17
CA GLY A 544 15.30 49.81 108.10
C GLY A 544 14.88 48.88 106.94
N LEU A 545 14.25 47.73 107.19
CA LEU A 545 13.91 46.72 106.14
C LEU A 545 12.40 46.46 105.90
N GLU A 546 11.47 47.11 106.60
CA GLU A 546 10.03 46.81 106.49
C GLU A 546 9.28 47.65 105.42
N ALA A 547 9.88 48.75 104.93
CA ALA A 547 9.20 49.69 104.02
C ALA A 547 9.29 49.33 102.52
N GLU A 548 10.25 48.51 102.10
CA GLU A 548 10.47 48.18 100.68
C GLU A 548 9.62 47.00 100.16
N GLU A 549 9.21 46.06 101.02
CA GLU A 549 8.42 44.88 100.61
C GLU A 549 6.96 45.22 100.24
N GLU A 550 6.34 46.21 100.88
CA GLU A 550 4.96 46.63 100.59
C GLU A 550 4.82 47.41 99.26
N ALA A 551 5.91 48.01 98.78
CA ALA A 551 5.93 48.73 97.49
C ALA A 551 5.98 47.75 96.31
N LEU A 552 6.74 46.66 96.43
CA LEU A 552 6.92 45.67 95.36
C LEU A 552 5.64 44.86 95.09
N THR A 553 4.83 44.63 96.12
CA THR A 553 3.63 43.79 96.03
C THR A 553 2.47 44.49 95.28
N ARG A 554 2.32 45.80 95.43
CA ARG A 554 1.32 46.60 94.71
C ARG A 554 1.62 46.74 93.21
N ALA A 555 2.89 46.87 92.83
CA ALA A 555 3.30 46.97 91.43
C ALA A 555 3.00 45.70 90.62
N ARG A 556 3.08 44.51 91.25
CA ARG A 556 2.80 43.22 90.58
C ARG A 556 1.32 42.95 90.30
N ALA A 557 0.41 43.50 91.10
CA ALA A 557 -1.02 43.32 90.91
C ALA A 557 -1.56 44.15 89.72
N ALA A 558 -1.09 45.40 89.59
CA ALA A 558 -1.48 46.29 88.49
C ALA A 558 -1.02 45.79 87.11
N LEU A 559 0.13 45.12 87.04
CA LEU A 559 0.66 44.58 85.78
C LEU A 559 -0.22 43.44 85.22
N ARG A 560 -0.75 42.57 86.09
CA ARG A 560 -1.59 41.42 85.67
C ARG A 560 -2.94 41.83 85.10
N GLU A 561 -3.51 42.93 85.57
CA GLU A 561 -4.81 43.42 85.12
C GLU A 561 -4.72 44.00 83.68
N VAL A 562 -3.60 44.66 83.38
CA VAL A 562 -3.30 45.19 82.04
C VAL A 562 -3.00 44.06 81.03
N GLU A 563 -2.26 43.04 81.46
CA GLU A 563 -1.97 41.86 80.61
C GLU A 563 -3.23 41.08 80.22
N ALA A 564 -4.20 40.94 81.14
CA ALA A 564 -5.47 40.28 80.86
C ALA A 564 -6.34 41.06 79.85
N GLY A 565 -6.37 42.40 79.94
CA GLY A 565 -7.09 43.25 78.99
C GLY A 565 -6.48 43.24 77.59
N LEU A 566 -5.15 43.18 77.48
CA LEU A 566 -4.45 43.09 76.20
C LEU A 566 -4.76 41.76 75.48
N ALA A 567 -4.81 40.64 76.21
CA ALA A 567 -5.13 39.33 75.65
C ALA A 567 -6.55 39.28 75.03
N THR A 568 -7.53 39.88 75.69
CA THR A 568 -8.91 39.92 75.18
C THR A 568 -9.05 40.75 73.90
N GLU A 569 -8.34 41.87 73.80
CA GLU A 569 -8.40 42.72 72.59
C GLU A 569 -7.66 42.08 71.41
N THR A 570 -6.56 41.36 71.66
CA THR A 570 -5.86 40.61 70.61
C THR A 570 -6.72 39.48 70.02
N GLN A 571 -7.53 38.80 70.84
CA GLN A 571 -8.44 37.76 70.36
C GLN A 571 -9.58 38.38 69.51
N ALA A 572 -10.15 39.50 69.96
CA ALA A 572 -11.19 40.21 69.21
C ALA A 572 -10.69 40.75 67.85
N GLN A 573 -9.41 41.13 67.75
CA GLN A 573 -8.80 41.52 66.48
C GLN A 573 -8.59 40.31 65.54
N ALA A 574 -8.20 39.15 66.06
CA ALA A 574 -8.03 37.93 65.26
C ALA A 574 -9.36 37.46 64.63
N ASP A 575 -10.45 37.46 65.39
CA ASP A 575 -11.77 37.03 64.91
C ASP A 575 -12.31 37.98 63.81
N ARG A 576 -12.10 39.30 63.96
CA ARG A 576 -12.47 40.29 62.93
C ARG A 576 -11.63 40.14 61.65
N ALA A 577 -10.36 39.78 61.76
CA ALA A 577 -9.50 39.54 60.61
C ALA A 577 -9.96 38.32 59.80
N GLN A 578 -10.38 37.23 60.46
CA GLN A 578 -10.93 36.05 59.79
C GLN A 578 -12.24 36.35 59.05
N ALA A 579 -13.18 37.07 59.67
CA ALA A 579 -14.44 37.43 59.03
C ALA A 579 -14.25 38.32 57.79
N LEU A 580 -13.27 39.23 57.83
CA LEU A 580 -12.93 40.08 56.68
C LEU A 580 -12.35 39.27 55.51
N GLU A 581 -11.51 38.29 55.82
CA GLU A 581 -10.88 37.44 54.78
C GLU A 581 -11.90 36.55 54.08
N GLU A 582 -12.91 36.05 54.80
CA GLU A 582 -14.01 35.27 54.22
C GLU A 582 -14.87 36.11 53.26
N VAL A 583 -15.17 37.36 53.62
CA VAL A 583 -15.91 38.28 52.75
C VAL A 583 -15.10 38.65 51.50
N LYS A 584 -13.79 38.88 51.64
CA LYS A 584 -12.89 39.14 50.49
C LYS A 584 -12.85 37.96 49.53
N LEU A 585 -12.78 36.73 50.05
CA LEU A 585 -12.80 35.53 49.22
C LEU A 585 -14.12 35.37 48.46
N GLN A 586 -15.26 35.68 49.08
CA GLN A 586 -16.55 35.67 48.41
C GLN A 586 -16.67 36.76 47.33
N ALA A 587 -16.13 37.95 47.59
CA ALA A 587 -16.10 39.04 46.61
C ALA A 587 -15.23 38.67 45.40
N ALA A 588 -14.00 38.18 45.63
CA ALA A 588 -13.10 37.74 44.58
C ALA A 588 -13.69 36.61 43.72
N ARG A 589 -14.43 35.65 44.33
CA ARG A 589 -15.13 34.60 43.58
C ARG A 589 -16.24 35.14 42.69
N ARG A 590 -16.97 36.17 43.14
CA ARG A 590 -18.04 36.79 42.35
C ARG A 590 -17.49 37.66 41.23
N GLU A 591 -16.40 38.38 41.49
CA GLU A 591 -15.70 39.16 40.46
C GLU A 591 -15.14 38.23 39.37
N ALA A 592 -14.45 37.16 39.75
CA ALA A 592 -13.96 36.17 38.78
C ALA A 592 -15.09 35.52 37.96
N ALA A 593 -16.23 35.23 38.58
CA ALA A 593 -17.39 34.68 37.87
C ALA A 593 -18.04 35.70 36.92
N LEU A 594 -18.05 36.99 37.29
CA LEU A 594 -18.55 38.08 36.44
C LEU A 594 -17.62 38.30 35.24
N GLU A 595 -16.31 38.30 35.47
CA GLU A 595 -15.29 38.45 34.45
C GLU A 595 -15.38 37.30 33.42
N LEU A 596 -15.50 36.06 33.89
CA LEU A 596 -15.70 34.89 33.02
C LEU A 596 -16.97 35.02 32.17
N ALA A 597 -18.08 35.47 32.78
CA ALA A 597 -19.35 35.66 32.06
C ALA A 597 -19.28 36.81 31.03
N GLN A 598 -18.50 37.86 31.30
CA GLN A 598 -18.26 38.96 30.36
C GLN A 598 -17.37 38.53 29.20
N GLU A 599 -16.34 37.73 29.47
CA GLU A 599 -15.49 37.12 28.43
C GLU A 599 -16.31 36.17 27.53
N GLU A 600 -17.15 35.32 28.11
CA GLU A 600 -18.05 34.44 27.36
C GLU A 600 -19.02 35.24 26.48
N LEU A 601 -19.60 36.34 27.00
CA LEU A 601 -20.48 37.21 26.23
C LEU A 601 -19.74 37.89 25.06
N ALA A 602 -18.49 38.30 25.27
CA ALA A 602 -17.65 38.91 24.23
C ALA A 602 -17.24 37.91 23.12
N ALA A 603 -17.27 36.60 23.41
CA ALA A 603 -16.96 35.55 22.45
C ALA A 603 -18.13 35.21 21.49
N PHE A 604 -19.33 35.76 21.71
CA PHE A 604 -20.45 35.57 20.79
C PHE A 604 -20.20 36.29 19.45
N PRO A 605 -20.58 35.69 18.30
CA PRO A 605 -20.42 36.32 17.01
C PRO A 605 -21.22 37.64 16.89
N PRO A 606 -20.73 38.65 16.14
CA PRO A 606 -21.48 39.88 15.92
C PRO A 606 -22.78 39.62 15.14
N GLY A 607 -23.90 40.15 15.64
CA GLY A 607 -25.22 40.01 15.02
C GLY A 607 -26.21 39.09 15.75
N VAL A 608 -25.82 38.54 16.92
CA VAL A 608 -26.75 37.84 17.83
C VAL A 608 -27.68 38.85 18.48
N GLU A 609 -28.99 38.66 18.34
CA GLU A 609 -30.01 39.54 18.91
C GLU A 609 -30.16 39.30 20.43
N GLU A 610 -30.01 40.36 21.22
CA GLU A 610 -30.25 40.30 22.67
C GLU A 610 -31.75 40.18 22.94
N LEU A 611 -32.15 39.10 23.62
CA LEU A 611 -33.52 38.87 24.01
C LEU A 611 -33.75 39.41 25.43
N ASP A 612 -34.60 40.43 25.57
CA ASP A 612 -35.02 40.95 26.88
C ASP A 612 -36.02 40.00 27.55
N LEU A 613 -35.47 38.97 28.20
CA LEU A 613 -36.22 37.93 28.90
C LEU A 613 -35.84 37.88 30.37
N SER A 614 -36.83 37.68 31.24
CA SER A 614 -36.55 37.27 32.61
C SER A 614 -35.77 35.95 32.65
N GLU A 615 -34.91 35.76 33.65
CA GLU A 615 -34.07 34.54 33.78
C GLU A 615 -34.89 33.25 33.65
N ARG A 616 -36.09 33.23 34.22
CA ARG A 616 -37.00 32.07 34.16
C ARG A 616 -37.47 31.77 32.73
N ALA A 617 -37.77 32.81 31.95
CA ALA A 617 -38.22 32.65 30.56
C ALA A 617 -37.05 32.24 29.64
N ALA A 618 -35.86 32.80 29.85
CA ALA A 618 -34.65 32.42 29.12
C ALA A 618 -34.31 30.93 29.32
N ARG A 619 -34.35 30.44 30.58
CA ARG A 619 -34.12 29.02 30.88
C ARG A 619 -35.15 28.07 30.26
N ALA A 620 -36.41 28.50 30.13
CA ALA A 620 -37.43 27.68 29.49
C ALA A 620 -37.17 27.57 27.99
N ARG A 621 -36.88 28.70 27.33
CA ARG A 621 -36.61 28.74 25.89
C ARG A 621 -35.33 28.02 25.50
N LEU A 622 -34.29 28.09 26.35
CA LEU A 622 -33.06 27.31 26.15
C LEU A 622 -33.36 25.81 26.08
N ARG A 623 -34.19 25.29 27.00
CA ARG A 623 -34.57 23.87 27.00
C ARG A 623 -35.32 23.46 25.74
N ASP A 624 -36.21 24.31 25.25
CA ASP A 624 -36.97 24.02 24.03
C ASP A 624 -36.05 23.96 22.80
N VAL A 625 -35.11 24.91 22.68
CA VAL A 625 -34.12 24.95 21.59
C VAL A 625 -33.13 23.78 21.68
N GLU A 626 -32.68 23.42 22.89
CA GLU A 626 -31.84 22.24 23.11
C GLU A 626 -32.55 20.95 22.68
N ALA A 627 -33.86 20.81 22.97
CA ALA A 627 -34.66 19.66 22.56
C ALA A 627 -34.87 19.61 21.03
N GLU A 628 -35.07 20.76 20.37
CA GLU A 628 -35.13 20.84 18.90
C GLU A 628 -33.78 20.45 18.26
N LEU A 629 -32.67 20.89 18.84
CA LEU A 629 -31.32 20.56 18.38
C LEU A 629 -31.01 19.06 18.56
N GLU A 630 -31.44 18.46 19.67
CA GLU A 630 -31.28 17.03 19.91
C GLU A 630 -32.14 16.18 18.95
N ALA A 631 -33.35 16.64 18.63
CA ALA A 631 -34.25 15.97 17.69
C ALA A 631 -33.73 15.94 16.23
N LEU A 632 -32.95 16.95 15.82
CA LEU A 632 -32.29 16.98 14.50
C LEU A 632 -31.25 15.86 14.34
N GLY A 633 -30.70 15.36 15.45
CA GLY A 633 -29.68 14.32 15.45
C GLY A 633 -28.38 14.74 14.75
N PRO A 634 -27.44 13.80 14.57
CA PRO A 634 -26.18 14.09 13.89
C PRO A 634 -26.42 14.37 12.39
N VAL A 635 -26.10 15.59 11.95
CA VAL A 635 -26.23 16.01 10.55
C VAL A 635 -25.10 15.40 9.72
N ASN A 636 -25.44 14.59 8.72
CA ASN A 636 -24.45 14.05 7.79
C ASN A 636 -24.10 15.09 6.70
N HIS A 637 -23.03 15.84 6.91
CA HIS A 637 -22.53 16.84 5.97
C HIS A 637 -22.04 16.27 4.63
N ARG A 638 -21.81 14.96 4.53
CA ARG A 638 -21.37 14.29 3.30
C ARG A 638 -22.51 13.73 2.45
N ALA A 639 -23.75 13.81 2.90
CA ALA A 639 -24.88 13.15 2.25
C ALA A 639 -25.04 13.49 0.76
N ALA A 640 -24.74 14.74 0.36
CA ALA A 640 -24.81 15.15 -1.05
C ALA A 640 -23.69 14.53 -1.90
N THR A 641 -22.47 14.44 -1.37
CA THR A 641 -21.32 13.84 -2.05
C THR A 641 -21.46 12.31 -2.10
N ASP A 642 -21.84 11.68 -0.98
CA ASP A 642 -22.02 10.24 -0.89
C ASP A 642 -23.15 9.76 -1.82
N LEU A 643 -24.21 10.57 -2.03
CA LEU A 643 -25.26 10.27 -3.00
C LEU A 643 -24.73 10.28 -4.44
N ALA A 644 -23.91 11.28 -4.80
CA ALA A 644 -23.33 11.37 -6.14
C ALA A 644 -22.38 10.18 -6.43
N GLU A 645 -21.49 9.85 -5.48
CA GLU A 645 -20.58 8.70 -5.59
C GLU A 645 -21.36 7.37 -5.67
N ALA A 646 -22.44 7.22 -4.90
CA ALA A 646 -23.28 6.02 -4.93
C ALA A 646 -24.02 5.86 -6.26
N THR A 647 -24.48 6.96 -6.88
CA THR A 647 -25.14 6.94 -8.19
C THR A 647 -24.16 6.54 -9.29
N GLU A 648 -22.97 7.14 -9.34
CA GLU A 648 -21.93 6.78 -10.32
C GLU A 648 -21.51 5.31 -10.18
N ARG A 649 -21.31 4.84 -8.94
CA ARG A 649 -20.99 3.43 -8.67
C ARG A 649 -22.09 2.49 -9.15
N LYS A 650 -23.36 2.86 -9.00
CA LYS A 650 -24.50 2.06 -9.45
C LYS A 650 -24.48 1.91 -10.98
N GLU A 651 -24.29 3.01 -11.71
CA GLU A 651 -24.26 2.99 -13.18
C GLU A 651 -23.12 2.11 -13.72
N ASN A 652 -21.94 2.18 -13.10
CA ASN A 652 -20.81 1.32 -13.46
C ASN A 652 -21.10 -0.16 -13.20
N LEU A 653 -21.68 -0.50 -12.04
CA LEU A 653 -22.04 -1.89 -11.70
C LEU A 653 -23.12 -2.47 -12.62
N GLU A 654 -24.05 -1.65 -13.12
CA GLU A 654 -25.07 -2.10 -14.08
C GLU A 654 -24.43 -2.51 -15.43
N VAL A 655 -23.41 -1.78 -15.90
CA VAL A 655 -22.66 -2.13 -17.11
C VAL A 655 -21.85 -3.42 -16.91
N GLU A 656 -21.12 -3.53 -15.79
CA GLU A 656 -20.35 -4.74 -15.46
C GLU A 656 -21.24 -5.98 -15.38
N ALA A 657 -22.45 -5.86 -14.80
CA ALA A 657 -23.40 -6.96 -14.70
C ALA A 657 -23.86 -7.48 -16.07
N VAL A 658 -24.11 -6.57 -17.03
CA VAL A 658 -24.46 -6.95 -18.40
C VAL A 658 -23.29 -7.66 -19.08
N GLN A 659 -22.06 -7.14 -18.93
CA GLN A 659 -20.87 -7.77 -19.51
C GLN A 659 -20.59 -9.16 -18.91
N ALA A 660 -20.71 -9.30 -17.59
CA ALA A 660 -20.53 -10.59 -16.91
C ALA A 660 -21.57 -11.61 -17.38
N THR A 661 -22.83 -11.19 -17.58
CA THR A 661 -23.91 -12.08 -18.07
C THR A 661 -23.61 -12.59 -19.49
N LEU A 662 -23.10 -11.72 -20.37
CA LEU A 662 -22.67 -12.10 -21.72
C LEU A 662 -21.48 -13.08 -21.66
N ALA A 663 -20.48 -12.80 -20.83
CA ALA A 663 -19.33 -13.67 -20.66
C ALA A 663 -19.71 -15.06 -20.12
N VAL A 664 -20.66 -15.14 -19.18
CA VAL A 664 -21.20 -16.41 -18.70
C VAL A 664 -21.84 -17.19 -19.84
N THR A 665 -22.65 -16.54 -20.67
CA THR A 665 -23.31 -17.20 -21.81
C THR A 665 -22.29 -17.73 -22.82
N GLU A 666 -21.23 -16.96 -23.11
CA GLU A 666 -20.14 -17.40 -23.99
C GLU A 666 -19.33 -18.57 -23.40
N LEU A 667 -19.02 -18.51 -22.10
CA LEU A 667 -18.31 -19.57 -21.39
C LEU A 667 -19.12 -20.86 -21.30
N GLU A 668 -20.43 -20.78 -21.06
CA GLU A 668 -21.34 -21.94 -21.07
C GLU A 668 -21.37 -22.58 -22.47
N ALA A 669 -21.49 -21.78 -23.53
CA ALA A 669 -21.45 -22.30 -24.90
C ALA A 669 -20.08 -22.93 -25.25
N ALA A 670 -18.99 -22.35 -24.77
CA ALA A 670 -17.65 -22.92 -24.91
C ALA A 670 -17.50 -24.23 -24.14
N LEU A 671 -18.02 -24.30 -22.91
CA LEU A 671 -18.02 -25.50 -22.08
C LEU A 671 -18.80 -26.63 -22.75
N GLU A 672 -20.00 -26.35 -23.26
CA GLU A 672 -20.81 -27.34 -23.99
C GLU A 672 -20.12 -27.86 -25.26
N ARG A 673 -19.38 -26.98 -25.95
CA ARG A 673 -18.59 -27.37 -27.12
C ARG A 673 -17.40 -28.25 -26.71
N ILE A 674 -16.65 -27.86 -25.69
CA ILE A 674 -15.53 -28.63 -25.15
C ILE A 674 -16.03 -29.98 -24.65
N ASP A 675 -17.15 -30.04 -23.94
CA ASP A 675 -17.73 -31.29 -23.46
C ASP A 675 -18.13 -32.22 -24.59
N ARG A 676 -18.82 -31.69 -25.62
CA ARG A 676 -19.17 -32.47 -26.82
C ARG A 676 -17.93 -33.02 -27.51
N GLU A 677 -16.92 -32.18 -27.69
CA GLU A 677 -15.68 -32.57 -28.38
C GLU A 677 -14.85 -33.56 -27.54
N THR A 678 -14.74 -33.33 -26.22
CA THR A 678 -14.03 -34.19 -25.28
C THR A 678 -14.71 -35.55 -25.18
N SER A 679 -16.04 -35.60 -25.02
CA SER A 679 -16.79 -36.85 -25.01
C SER A 679 -16.68 -37.59 -26.34
N ALA A 680 -16.72 -36.90 -27.49
CA ALA A 680 -16.53 -37.52 -28.79
C ALA A 680 -15.13 -38.13 -28.94
N ARG A 681 -14.07 -37.38 -28.60
CA ARG A 681 -12.68 -37.86 -28.64
C ARG A 681 -12.45 -39.01 -27.67
N LEU A 682 -12.99 -38.94 -26.47
CA LEU A 682 -12.83 -39.96 -25.43
C LEU A 682 -13.58 -41.26 -25.81
N ASN A 683 -14.80 -41.16 -26.33
CA ASN A 683 -15.53 -42.32 -26.83
C ASN A 683 -14.81 -42.99 -28.01
N ALA A 684 -14.25 -42.19 -28.94
CA ALA A 684 -13.45 -42.71 -30.03
C ALA A 684 -12.17 -43.40 -29.55
N ALA A 685 -11.46 -42.81 -28.57
CA ALA A 685 -10.27 -43.41 -27.97
C ALA A 685 -10.60 -44.72 -27.21
N LEU A 686 -11.70 -44.75 -26.46
CA LEU A 686 -12.17 -45.95 -25.75
C LEU A 686 -12.58 -47.07 -26.72
N ALA A 687 -13.18 -46.73 -27.86
CA ALA A 687 -13.50 -47.70 -28.91
C ALA A 687 -12.21 -48.34 -29.48
N ARG A 688 -11.20 -47.54 -29.80
CA ARG A 688 -9.88 -48.04 -30.25
C ARG A 688 -9.20 -48.91 -29.18
N LEU A 689 -9.21 -48.45 -27.93
CA LEU A 689 -8.66 -49.19 -26.80
C LEU A 689 -9.32 -50.57 -26.65
N LYS A 690 -10.65 -50.64 -26.76
CA LYS A 690 -11.41 -51.89 -26.66
C LYS A 690 -11.01 -52.88 -27.74
N GLU A 691 -10.80 -52.41 -28.97
CA GLU A 691 -10.37 -53.24 -30.09
C GLU A 691 -8.92 -53.71 -29.94
N ALA A 692 -7.99 -52.81 -29.60
CA ALA A 692 -6.58 -53.12 -29.36
C ALA A 692 -6.40 -54.12 -28.21
N PHE A 693 -7.13 -53.93 -27.10
CA PHE A 693 -7.11 -54.85 -25.96
C PHE A 693 -7.59 -56.24 -26.35
N GLY A 694 -8.69 -56.34 -27.11
CA GLY A 694 -9.19 -57.61 -27.61
C GLY A 694 -8.17 -58.35 -28.50
N ARG A 695 -7.45 -57.62 -29.36
CA ARG A 695 -6.38 -58.18 -30.20
C ARG A 695 -5.20 -58.69 -29.35
N HIS A 696 -4.69 -57.87 -28.42
CA HIS A 696 -3.54 -58.24 -27.58
C HIS A 696 -3.84 -59.42 -26.64
N VAL A 697 -5.05 -59.50 -26.10
CA VAL A 697 -5.46 -60.65 -25.27
C VAL A 697 -5.43 -61.96 -26.07
N ARG A 698 -5.93 -61.97 -27.31
CA ARG A 698 -5.86 -63.18 -28.16
C ARG A 698 -4.42 -63.60 -28.48
N GLN A 699 -3.51 -62.64 -28.58
CA GLN A 699 -2.10 -62.93 -28.88
C GLN A 699 -1.35 -63.46 -27.66
N LEU A 700 -1.60 -62.89 -26.47
CA LEU A 700 -0.95 -63.27 -25.22
C LEU A 700 -1.53 -64.56 -24.61
N PHE A 701 -2.83 -64.81 -24.75
CA PHE A 701 -3.52 -66.00 -24.19
C PHE A 701 -3.82 -67.10 -25.23
N GLY A 702 -3.56 -66.87 -26.52
CA GLY A 702 -3.93 -67.77 -27.62
C GLY A 702 -5.35 -67.53 -28.15
N GLY A 703 -5.72 -68.23 -29.23
CA GLY A 703 -6.96 -67.99 -29.99
C GLY A 703 -8.27 -68.11 -29.19
N ASP A 704 -8.26 -68.86 -28.09
CA ASP A 704 -9.42 -69.06 -27.20
C ASP A 704 -9.54 -68.00 -26.10
N GLY A 705 -8.55 -67.12 -25.95
CA GLY A 705 -8.57 -66.02 -24.98
C GLY A 705 -9.51 -64.89 -25.41
N LYS A 706 -10.37 -64.41 -24.50
CA LYS A 706 -11.28 -63.29 -24.77
C LYS A 706 -11.06 -62.16 -23.76
N GLY A 707 -10.87 -60.95 -24.25
CA GLY A 707 -10.77 -59.74 -23.44
C GLY A 707 -11.81 -58.71 -23.89
N GLY A 708 -12.38 -57.98 -22.95
CA GLY A 708 -13.33 -56.91 -23.23
C GLY A 708 -13.22 -55.78 -22.21
N ILE A 709 -13.46 -54.56 -22.68
CA ILE A 709 -13.56 -53.37 -21.85
C ILE A 709 -15.00 -52.89 -21.91
N GLU A 710 -15.61 -52.73 -20.74
CA GLU A 710 -16.92 -52.11 -20.56
C GLU A 710 -16.72 -50.71 -20.01
N VAL A 711 -17.41 -49.74 -20.61
CA VAL A 711 -17.31 -48.33 -20.21
C VAL A 711 -18.54 -48.02 -19.36
N GLU A 712 -18.31 -47.54 -18.14
CA GLU A 712 -19.35 -47.00 -17.29
C GLU A 712 -19.61 -45.55 -17.70
N VAL A 713 -20.87 -45.21 -17.97
CA VAL A 713 -21.28 -43.89 -18.46
C VAL A 713 -22.25 -43.22 -17.48
N GLU A 714 -22.05 -41.93 -17.24
CA GLU A 714 -22.98 -41.06 -16.53
C GLU A 714 -23.42 -39.96 -17.50
N GLY A 715 -24.68 -40.02 -17.94
CA GLY A 715 -25.15 -39.24 -19.09
C GLY A 715 -24.41 -39.62 -20.38
N ALA A 716 -23.68 -38.66 -20.97
CA ALA A 716 -22.86 -38.84 -22.18
C ALA A 716 -21.34 -38.90 -21.90
N ARG A 717 -20.93 -38.90 -20.62
CA ARG A 717 -19.52 -38.90 -20.21
C ARG A 717 -19.13 -40.27 -19.66
N PRO A 718 -18.01 -40.86 -20.11
CA PRO A 718 -17.50 -42.10 -19.54
C PRO A 718 -16.81 -41.79 -18.20
N VAL A 719 -17.30 -42.41 -17.13
CA VAL A 719 -16.85 -42.20 -15.74
C VAL A 719 -15.92 -43.30 -15.24
N GLY A 720 -15.87 -44.44 -15.93
CA GLY A 720 -15.00 -45.55 -15.56
C GLY A 720 -14.90 -46.62 -16.64
N VAL A 721 -13.94 -47.52 -16.47
CA VAL A 721 -13.75 -48.69 -17.32
C VAL A 721 -13.60 -49.95 -16.48
N ARG A 722 -14.33 -50.99 -16.89
CA ARG A 722 -14.29 -52.32 -16.27
C ARG A 722 -13.69 -53.31 -17.26
N ILE A 723 -12.55 -53.88 -16.87
CA ILE A 723 -11.81 -54.84 -17.68
C ILE A 723 -12.32 -56.25 -17.36
N ARG A 724 -12.68 -56.99 -18.41
CA ARG A 724 -13.06 -58.41 -18.33
C ARG A 724 -12.07 -59.25 -19.12
N LEU A 725 -11.57 -60.31 -18.49
CA LEU A 725 -10.61 -61.23 -19.09
C LEU A 725 -11.10 -62.67 -18.93
N GLN A 726 -10.96 -63.44 -20.00
CA GLN A 726 -11.30 -64.85 -20.06
C GLN A 726 -10.10 -65.64 -20.61
N PRO A 727 -9.31 -66.28 -19.73
CA PRO A 727 -8.25 -67.20 -20.12
C PRO A 727 -8.82 -68.46 -20.80
N PRO A 728 -8.02 -69.17 -21.62
CA PRO A 728 -8.46 -70.38 -22.33
C PRO A 728 -8.97 -71.44 -21.35
N GLY A 729 -10.17 -71.98 -21.62
CA GLY A 729 -10.80 -73.04 -20.81
C GLY A 729 -11.46 -72.59 -19.51
N LYS A 730 -11.47 -71.30 -19.17
CA LYS A 730 -12.14 -70.74 -17.97
C LYS A 730 -13.28 -69.79 -18.34
N GLN A 731 -14.23 -69.57 -17.42
CA GLN A 731 -15.27 -68.55 -17.59
C GLN A 731 -14.71 -67.14 -17.31
N THR A 732 -15.40 -66.11 -17.80
CA THR A 732 -15.05 -64.70 -17.58
C THR A 732 -15.07 -64.36 -16.10
N GLN A 733 -13.95 -63.88 -15.56
CA GLN A 733 -13.80 -63.55 -14.14
C GLN A 733 -13.31 -62.11 -13.94
N SER A 734 -13.56 -61.54 -12.77
CA SER A 734 -12.96 -60.28 -12.33
C SER A 734 -11.44 -60.45 -12.18
N LEU A 735 -10.67 -59.38 -12.45
CA LEU A 735 -9.20 -59.41 -12.39
C LEU A 735 -8.66 -59.95 -11.06
N HIS A 736 -9.37 -59.75 -9.95
CA HIS A 736 -8.96 -60.22 -8.63
C HIS A 736 -9.00 -61.76 -8.45
N LEU A 737 -9.78 -62.46 -9.28
CA LEU A 737 -9.98 -63.93 -9.21
C LEU A 737 -9.04 -64.72 -10.12
N LEU A 738 -8.20 -64.02 -10.90
CA LEU A 738 -7.25 -64.62 -11.84
C LEU A 738 -5.93 -65.00 -11.14
N SER A 739 -5.22 -65.97 -11.72
CA SER A 739 -3.86 -66.33 -11.32
C SER A 739 -2.92 -65.12 -11.44
N VAL A 740 -1.86 -65.07 -10.62
CA VAL A 740 -0.85 -64.01 -10.66
C VAL A 740 -0.31 -63.81 -12.09
N GLY A 741 0.06 -64.89 -12.78
CA GLY A 741 0.55 -64.82 -14.17
C GLY A 741 -0.53 -64.40 -15.20
N GLU A 742 -1.79 -64.81 -15.00
CA GLU A 742 -2.91 -64.39 -15.86
C GLU A 742 -3.21 -62.88 -15.68
N ARG A 743 -3.10 -62.37 -14.45
CA ARG A 743 -3.22 -60.93 -14.18
C ARG A 743 -2.10 -60.14 -14.83
N THR A 744 -0.86 -60.64 -14.75
CA THR A 744 0.29 -59.98 -15.39
C THR A 744 0.13 -59.92 -16.91
N MET A 745 -0.27 -61.01 -17.56
CA MET A 745 -0.54 -61.03 -19.01
C MET A 745 -1.71 -60.14 -19.41
N GLY A 746 -2.77 -60.09 -18.59
CA GLY A 746 -3.90 -59.18 -18.79
C GLY A 746 -3.51 -57.71 -18.63
N ALA A 747 -2.65 -57.39 -17.66
CA ALA A 747 -2.13 -56.05 -17.44
C ALA A 747 -1.21 -55.60 -18.58
N LEU A 748 -0.32 -56.49 -19.05
CA LEU A 748 0.50 -56.24 -20.24
C LEU A 748 -0.38 -55.98 -21.46
N ALA A 749 -1.38 -56.83 -21.73
CA ALA A 749 -2.31 -56.63 -22.84
C ALA A 749 -3.02 -55.26 -22.79
N PHE A 750 -3.40 -54.82 -21.58
CA PHE A 750 -4.04 -53.52 -21.36
C PHE A 750 -3.08 -52.34 -21.55
N LEU A 751 -1.87 -52.43 -20.99
CA LEU A 751 -0.83 -51.41 -21.17
C LEU A 751 -0.53 -51.23 -22.66
N PHE A 752 -0.23 -52.32 -23.37
CA PHE A 752 0.05 -52.25 -24.81
C PHE A 752 -1.16 -51.80 -25.64
N ALA A 753 -2.39 -52.07 -25.19
CA ALA A 753 -3.59 -51.57 -25.87
C ALA A 753 -3.82 -50.06 -25.68
N LEU A 754 -3.37 -49.49 -24.56
CA LEU A 754 -3.41 -48.05 -24.29
C LEU A 754 -2.50 -47.26 -25.22
N MET A 755 -1.49 -47.93 -25.78
CA MET A 755 -0.38 -47.33 -26.51
C MET A 755 -0.64 -47.19 -28.03
N GLY A 756 -1.82 -47.61 -28.51
CA GLY A 756 -2.26 -47.40 -29.90
C GLY A 756 -1.56 -48.28 -30.95
N ASP A 757 -1.99 -48.20 -32.21
CA ASP A 757 -1.30 -48.77 -33.38
C ASP A 757 -0.43 -47.68 -34.06
N GLU A 758 0.65 -48.08 -34.76
CA GLU A 758 1.58 -47.15 -35.42
C GLU A 758 0.95 -46.23 -36.49
N GLU A 759 -0.20 -46.61 -37.07
CA GLU A 759 -0.84 -45.84 -38.15
C GLU A 759 -1.25 -44.41 -37.75
N ASP A 760 -1.39 -44.12 -36.45
CA ASP A 760 -1.75 -42.80 -35.90
C ASP A 760 -0.56 -42.04 -35.26
N GLY A 761 0.69 -42.53 -35.39
CA GLY A 761 1.90 -41.86 -34.86
C GLY A 761 2.05 -41.90 -33.33
N GLY A 762 1.35 -42.82 -32.65
CA GLY A 762 1.29 -42.92 -31.18
C GLY A 762 2.04 -44.09 -30.53
N GLY A 763 2.85 -44.85 -31.27
CA GLY A 763 3.61 -45.97 -30.70
C GLY A 763 4.65 -45.51 -29.66
N LEU A 764 4.90 -46.32 -28.62
CA LEU A 764 5.96 -46.01 -27.65
C LEU A 764 7.34 -46.16 -28.32
N PRO A 765 8.18 -45.12 -28.30
CA PRO A 765 9.52 -45.23 -28.86
C PRO A 765 10.37 -46.23 -28.08
N VAL A 766 10.17 -46.33 -26.75
CA VAL A 766 10.89 -47.24 -25.86
C VAL A 766 9.95 -47.79 -24.79
N ALA A 767 9.96 -49.11 -24.57
CA ALA A 767 9.27 -49.82 -23.50
C ALA A 767 10.27 -50.54 -22.61
N VAL A 768 10.33 -50.15 -21.32
CA VAL A 768 11.18 -50.80 -20.31
C VAL A 768 10.32 -51.70 -19.45
N LEU A 769 10.62 -53.01 -19.43
CA LEU A 769 9.89 -54.00 -18.65
C LEU A 769 10.85 -54.65 -17.66
N ASP A 770 10.54 -54.50 -16.36
CA ASP A 770 11.35 -55.03 -15.27
C ASP A 770 10.65 -56.22 -14.60
N GLU A 771 11.27 -57.40 -14.68
CA GLU A 771 10.84 -58.68 -14.10
C GLU A 771 9.37 -59.08 -14.34
N VAL A 772 8.78 -58.61 -15.44
CA VAL A 772 7.36 -58.86 -15.77
C VAL A 772 7.05 -60.34 -16.06
N ASP A 773 8.09 -61.15 -16.29
CA ASP A 773 8.02 -62.56 -16.60
C ASP A 773 8.22 -63.48 -15.39
N ALA A 774 8.60 -62.93 -14.22
CA ALA A 774 8.75 -63.69 -12.98
C ALA A 774 7.50 -64.51 -12.55
N PRO A 775 6.24 -64.03 -12.74
CA PRO A 775 5.05 -64.80 -12.39
C PRO A 775 4.51 -65.68 -13.53
N LEU A 776 5.19 -65.76 -14.67
CA LEU A 776 4.74 -66.49 -15.86
C LEU A 776 5.31 -67.92 -15.89
N ASP A 777 4.51 -68.87 -16.36
CA ASP A 777 5.01 -70.23 -16.65
C ASP A 777 5.73 -70.28 -18.02
N GLU A 778 6.47 -71.36 -18.27
CA GLU A 778 7.30 -71.49 -19.49
C GLU A 778 6.50 -71.35 -20.80
N ALA A 779 5.23 -71.78 -20.81
CA ALA A 779 4.34 -71.63 -21.97
C ALA A 779 3.90 -70.17 -22.17
N ASN A 780 3.59 -69.45 -21.09
CA ASN A 780 3.24 -68.03 -21.13
C ASN A 780 4.45 -67.15 -21.43
N ILE A 781 5.65 -67.49 -20.93
CA ILE A 781 6.90 -66.78 -21.26
C ILE A 781 7.14 -66.81 -22.76
N ARG A 782 6.97 -67.97 -23.42
CA ARG A 782 7.09 -68.07 -24.89
C ARG A 782 6.07 -67.19 -25.64
N ARG A 783 4.82 -67.16 -25.18
CA ARG A 783 3.77 -66.30 -25.77
C ARG A 783 4.09 -64.82 -25.57
N PHE A 784 4.56 -64.45 -24.39
CA PHE A 784 5.03 -63.10 -24.08
C PHE A 784 6.20 -62.69 -24.98
N CYS A 785 7.21 -63.54 -25.14
CA CYS A 785 8.37 -63.26 -25.98
C CYS A 785 7.98 -63.09 -27.46
N ALA A 786 7.08 -63.94 -27.99
CA ALA A 786 6.56 -63.80 -29.34
C ALA A 786 5.76 -62.50 -29.52
N PHE A 787 4.99 -62.11 -28.50
CA PHE A 787 4.25 -60.85 -28.48
C PHE A 787 5.19 -59.63 -28.48
N VAL A 788 6.22 -59.63 -27.64
CA VAL A 788 7.24 -58.56 -27.59
C VAL A 788 8.01 -58.46 -28.90
N SER A 789 8.44 -59.58 -29.48
CA SER A 789 9.16 -59.60 -30.78
C SER A 789 8.35 -58.95 -31.89
N ARG A 790 7.04 -59.22 -31.92
CA ARG A 790 6.13 -58.68 -32.92
C ARG A 790 5.92 -57.18 -32.75
N LEU A 791 5.82 -56.69 -31.53
CA LEU A 791 5.75 -55.24 -31.28
C LEU A 791 7.10 -54.56 -31.57
N ALA A 792 8.22 -55.26 -31.35
CA ALA A 792 9.54 -54.76 -31.66
C ALA A 792 9.75 -54.57 -33.17
N SER A 793 9.22 -55.48 -34.00
CA SER A 793 9.22 -55.33 -35.46
C SER A 793 8.26 -54.25 -35.96
N GLN A 794 7.32 -53.80 -35.13
CA GLN A 794 6.42 -52.66 -35.32
C GLN A 794 6.99 -51.39 -34.64
N GLY A 795 8.31 -51.20 -34.69
CA GLY A 795 8.95 -49.93 -34.31
C GLY A 795 9.15 -49.65 -32.81
N THR A 796 8.64 -50.47 -31.89
CA THR A 796 8.81 -50.25 -30.43
C THR A 796 10.16 -50.81 -29.94
N GLN A 797 11.02 -49.98 -29.33
CA GLN A 797 12.26 -50.48 -28.72
C GLN A 797 11.99 -51.10 -27.35
N PHE A 798 12.37 -52.36 -27.12
CA PHE A 798 12.19 -53.02 -25.82
C PHE A 798 13.50 -53.11 -25.03
N ILE A 799 13.45 -52.71 -23.75
CA ILE A 799 14.48 -52.97 -22.75
C ILE A 799 13.89 -53.91 -21.71
N LEU A 800 14.33 -55.15 -21.70
CA LEU A 800 13.84 -56.18 -20.79
C LEU A 800 14.87 -56.43 -19.69
N ILE A 801 14.46 -56.31 -18.44
CA ILE A 801 15.23 -56.72 -17.26
C ILE A 801 14.55 -57.99 -16.75
N THR A 802 15.29 -59.10 -16.74
CA THR A 802 14.75 -60.42 -16.39
C THR A 802 15.87 -61.31 -15.85
N HIS A 803 15.51 -62.42 -15.22
CA HIS A 803 16.40 -63.54 -14.93
C HIS A 803 15.97 -64.85 -15.65
N GLN A 804 14.91 -64.79 -16.47
CA GLN A 804 14.34 -65.93 -17.19
C GLN A 804 15.08 -66.19 -18.50
N LYS A 805 15.67 -67.39 -18.62
CA LYS A 805 16.44 -67.81 -19.81
C LYS A 805 15.67 -67.66 -21.13
N ALA A 806 14.39 -68.06 -21.13
CA ALA A 806 13.56 -68.00 -22.34
C ALA A 806 13.27 -66.57 -22.82
N THR A 807 13.32 -65.57 -21.93
CA THR A 807 13.13 -64.15 -22.28
C THR A 807 14.40 -63.53 -22.84
N PHE A 808 15.57 -63.90 -22.31
CA PHE A 808 16.87 -63.49 -22.86
C PHE A 808 17.13 -64.04 -24.27
N GLU A 809 16.57 -65.20 -24.63
CA GLU A 809 16.75 -65.82 -25.94
C GLU A 809 16.13 -65.03 -27.10
N VAL A 810 15.27 -64.06 -26.82
CA VAL A 810 14.56 -63.26 -27.83
C VAL A 810 15.18 -61.87 -28.01
N ALA A 811 16.10 -61.45 -27.13
CA ALA A 811 16.76 -60.16 -27.23
C ALA A 811 17.88 -60.16 -28.29
N ASP A 812 17.97 -59.09 -29.08
CA ASP A 812 19.04 -58.89 -30.07
C ASP A 812 20.39 -58.56 -29.41
N THR A 813 20.33 -57.85 -28.28
CA THR A 813 21.50 -57.45 -27.49
C THR A 813 21.24 -57.70 -26.01
N LEU A 814 22.16 -58.42 -25.37
CA LEU A 814 22.12 -58.71 -23.94
C LEU A 814 23.07 -57.77 -23.21
N TRP A 815 22.55 -57.13 -22.16
CA TRP A 815 23.32 -56.27 -21.28
C TRP A 815 23.37 -56.93 -19.90
N GLY A 816 24.55 -57.29 -19.45
CA GLY A 816 24.77 -57.87 -18.12
C GLY A 816 25.36 -56.84 -17.17
N VAL A 817 24.91 -56.86 -15.93
CA VAL A 817 25.46 -56.02 -14.86
C VAL A 817 26.20 -56.93 -13.89
N THR A 818 27.47 -56.63 -13.63
CA THR A 818 28.31 -57.33 -12.65
C THR A 818 28.86 -56.33 -11.64
N THR A 819 29.03 -56.76 -10.40
CA THR A 819 29.57 -55.90 -9.33
C THR A 819 31.02 -56.31 -9.04
N GLU A 820 31.96 -55.41 -9.34
CA GLU A 820 33.37 -55.56 -8.96
C GLU A 820 33.74 -54.47 -7.96
N GLN A 821 34.29 -54.85 -6.80
CA GLN A 821 34.74 -53.92 -5.74
C GLN A 821 33.69 -52.87 -5.30
N GLY A 822 32.41 -53.26 -5.26
CA GLY A 822 31.32 -52.36 -4.83
C GLY A 822 30.85 -51.35 -5.89
N VAL A 823 31.36 -51.43 -7.13
CA VAL A 823 30.90 -50.61 -8.26
C VAL A 823 30.26 -51.51 -9.32
N SER A 824 29.03 -51.20 -9.73
CA SER A 824 28.33 -51.91 -10.80
C SER A 824 28.93 -51.56 -12.17
N ARG A 825 29.43 -52.57 -12.89
CA ARG A 825 29.92 -52.47 -14.27
C ARG A 825 28.94 -53.15 -15.22
N VAL A 826 28.74 -52.53 -16.38
CA VAL A 826 27.82 -53.02 -17.41
C VAL A 826 28.63 -53.57 -18.57
N PHE A 827 28.29 -54.78 -19.04
CA PHE A 827 28.87 -55.41 -20.24
C PHE A 827 27.76 -55.73 -21.23
N SER A 828 28.05 -55.64 -22.53
CA SER A 828 27.09 -55.93 -23.59
C SER A 828 27.58 -57.07 -24.48
N ILE A 829 26.65 -57.93 -24.90
CA ILE A 829 26.86 -59.04 -25.82
C ILE A 829 25.79 -58.90 -26.90
N ARG A 830 26.20 -58.66 -28.14
CA ARG A 830 25.29 -58.61 -29.29
C ARG A 830 25.25 -60.00 -29.94
N ARG A 831 24.06 -60.50 -30.28
CA ARG A 831 23.92 -61.79 -30.94
C ARG A 831 24.28 -61.64 -32.42
N GLU A 832 25.19 -62.48 -32.92
CA GLU A 832 25.46 -62.60 -34.36
C GLU A 832 24.34 -63.43 -35.01
N GLU A 833 23.77 -62.93 -36.12
CA GLU A 833 22.79 -63.68 -36.90
C GLU A 833 23.41 -64.95 -37.50
N PRO A 834 22.75 -66.11 -37.44
CA PRO A 834 23.15 -67.26 -38.23
C PRO A 834 22.87 -66.97 -39.71
N ALA A 835 23.93 -66.92 -40.53
CA ALA A 835 23.83 -66.79 -41.98
C ALA A 835 22.98 -67.92 -42.59
N ALA A 836 21.73 -67.61 -42.94
CA ALA A 836 20.88 -68.52 -43.70
C ALA A 836 21.30 -68.53 -45.17
N ALA A 837 21.59 -69.75 -45.64
CA ALA A 837 22.05 -70.06 -46.98
C ALA A 837 21.11 -69.56 -48.08
N VAL A 838 21.73 -69.04 -49.14
CA VAL A 838 21.12 -68.84 -50.46
C VAL A 838 20.63 -70.19 -50.97
N ALA A 839 19.31 -70.40 -50.98
CA ALA A 839 18.65 -71.44 -51.75
C ALA A 839 17.83 -70.76 -52.86
N ALA A 840 18.17 -71.12 -54.08
CA ALA A 840 17.56 -70.63 -55.31
C ALA A 840 16.07 -70.96 -55.39
N ALA A 841 15.33 -70.02 -55.99
CA ALA A 841 13.92 -70.13 -56.35
C ALA A 841 13.64 -71.33 -57.30
N PRO A 842 12.38 -71.79 -57.34
CA PRO A 842 11.49 -71.30 -58.39
C PRO A 842 10.37 -70.40 -57.88
#